data_AF-A0A2W7B429-F1
#
_entry.id   AF-A0A2W7B429-F1
#
_cell.length_a   1.000
_cell.length_b   1.000
_cell.length_c   1.000
_cell.angle_alpha   90.00
_cell.angle_beta   90.00
_cell.angle_gamma   90.00
#
_symmetry.space_group_name_H-M   'P 1'
#
loop_
_entity.id
_entity.type
_entity.pdbx_description
1 polymer ?
#
loop_
_entity_poly.entity_id
_entity_poly.type
_entity_poly.pdbx_seq_one_letter_code
_entity_poly.pdbx_strand_id
1 'polypeptide(L)'
;MVRLNHIRRQETVATDAIPTDEIAESPSTTNPFPKTAPTANPVFYRTYSRRTEAGREPWDVVVERTTRGLVKLGRLTAAEAALIEQMQQELKALPSGRWLWVGGTSWIEKPENFSGSYNCTSTNVVDWRAFGLMMDLAMMGCGTGAILEPKYIERLPAIRNPISVSVIGEVGTTDPEKRRDRTEIIIQANTVQIHVGDSRQGWVSSYQTLLELATDERFNGTVQVTVDVSDVRPEGEVLKGFGGVANPIRLSGLYARCAALLNKAIGRQLTSVECCLLIDEAAATVVAGNIRRSAGMRQSDSEDTAFASAKDNLWQQDAEGNWRIDAERDVLRMANHTRVFHQKPTEQECIDAVRKQFYSGEGAIQYAPEAIARSNSDLLTDADLRTDFLKAYNQGVAPAWLQQHHPQMSAAELEHRLGRYGLNPCVTADTWVHTEAGARQVKQLIGKQHGTYINGELFSTTPEGFFFSGIKPVIQLQTQEGHELRMTANHQVLKVTSQTQKAQYTEWVEAGQLQQGDRVLIHNHRGLQPWEGTGTEDEGWLLGNFIGDGCFSVNEATHSRQGKLRYWGDRQVEMVEFALKTCKRAFPDFQAKGSYSQHNRYYEVGGAALFKLATQYGLQIKAKTITTDIEQTSYQFYCGFLRGLFDADGSVQGNQTKGVSIRLAQSDLPRLQAVQRMLLRLGVASTIYQNRCFEQVRLLPNSQRELAEYSCKAQHELVIANDNLLIFQEIVGFREPEKSQRLETLLSGYKRQLNRERFTVTVTDTVPDGEEPVYDCTVPGPARFDANGFVAHNCGEIIGADFHCNLSEVHLNQIDPLDYATQEKAFTAAALSVAALLNHQFGEPRYQFSRELDPIVGVSFTGLFDFFVHAFGVEWLHWWQAGRPNTIAGLEFHQREQAYLMRWRETVHQVIWEYCDQRGIKRPNRCTTVQPAGTKSLLTGASPGWHPPKAQRFIRRITFRKSDPVAMACLDYGYSIVPSQSDKDENGNLLNDPFDDRCTEWLVEIPVEVSWANLPGADEIPIEQFSALAQFDFYMQVQKHYTAHNTSATVELTEAEVEPLGRRIYQAIANDEGYISAALLARFDAPFPRLPFEKIDKDTFDRLEAEVKTRQRTDDFYGALSRYDSGFNLAEGPAGCDSDKCMMPEKKG
;
A
#
# COMPACT_ATOMS: atom_id res chain seq x y z
N MET A 1 51.34 -33.71 22.80
CA MET A 1 52.63 -34.04 23.46
C MET A 1 53.73 -33.67 22.47
N VAL A 2 54.82 -32.99 22.91
CA VAL A 2 56.10 -32.78 22.17
C VAL A 2 56.07 -32.10 20.78
N ARG A 3 57.14 -31.36 20.48
CA ARG A 3 57.46 -30.63 19.24
C ARG A 3 57.86 -31.57 18.07
N LEU A 4 58.39 -30.93 17.00
CA LEU A 4 59.29 -31.41 15.94
C LEU A 4 58.55 -31.71 14.61
N ASN A 5 59.04 -31.30 13.42
CA ASN A 5 60.29 -30.56 13.13
C ASN A 5 60.20 -29.71 11.84
N HIS A 6 61.09 -28.71 11.71
CA HIS A 6 61.33 -28.00 10.45
C HIS A 6 62.14 -28.83 9.45
N ILE A 7 61.88 -28.67 8.14
CA ILE A 7 62.91 -28.58 7.10
C ILE A 7 62.58 -27.39 6.18
N ARG A 8 63.60 -26.63 5.73
CA ARG A 8 63.48 -25.51 4.77
C ARG A 8 64.07 -25.89 3.41
N ARG A 9 63.44 -25.40 2.32
CA ARG A 9 64.01 -24.69 1.14
C ARG A 9 62.83 -24.41 0.19
N GLN A 10 62.52 -23.16 -0.19
CA GLN A 10 63.25 -22.28 -1.11
C GLN A 10 63.52 -22.90 -2.48
N GLU A 11 62.67 -22.59 -3.45
CA GLU A 11 63.05 -21.83 -4.65
C GLU A 11 61.81 -21.14 -5.27
N THR A 12 61.98 -20.37 -6.35
CA THR A 12 61.07 -19.25 -6.72
C THR A 12 60.41 -19.35 -8.08
N VAL A 13 59.13 -18.97 -8.11
CA VAL A 13 58.35 -18.43 -9.26
C VAL A 13 58.26 -19.31 -10.52
N ALA A 14 57.11 -19.97 -10.63
CA ALA A 14 56.38 -20.14 -11.89
C ALA A 14 54.90 -19.82 -11.63
N THR A 15 54.21 -19.26 -12.61
CA THR A 15 52.76 -18.99 -12.54
C THR A 15 51.99 -20.14 -13.18
N ASP A 16 51.28 -20.92 -12.36
CA ASP A 16 50.32 -21.92 -12.83
C ASP A 16 49.06 -21.89 -11.96
N ALA A 17 47.94 -22.34 -12.53
CA ALA A 17 46.62 -22.26 -11.89
C ALA A 17 46.46 -23.28 -10.75
N ILE A 18 45.82 -22.86 -9.66
CA ILE A 18 45.38 -23.77 -8.59
C ILE A 18 44.08 -24.45 -9.06
N PRO A 19 43.91 -25.78 -8.90
CA PRO A 19 42.76 -26.48 -9.45
C PRO A 19 41.43 -26.09 -8.80
N THR A 20 40.40 -25.92 -9.63
CA THR A 20 39.01 -26.12 -9.21
C THR A 20 38.75 -27.62 -9.12
N ASP A 21 38.67 -28.16 -7.90
CA ASP A 21 37.81 -29.28 -7.46
C ASP A 21 38.36 -29.89 -6.17
N GLU A 22 38.10 -29.25 -5.04
CA GLU A 22 38.08 -29.96 -3.75
C GLU A 22 36.80 -29.60 -3.00
N ILE A 23 36.10 -30.63 -2.53
CA ILE A 23 34.68 -30.60 -2.17
C ILE A 23 34.45 -29.74 -0.93
N ALA A 24 33.50 -28.81 -1.00
CA ALA A 24 33.09 -28.01 0.15
C ALA A 24 32.56 -28.92 1.27
N GLU A 25 32.94 -28.61 2.52
CA GLU A 25 32.31 -29.23 3.69
C GLU A 25 30.80 -28.97 3.67
N SER A 26 30.00 -29.94 4.12
CA SER A 26 28.54 -29.84 4.05
C SER A 26 28.04 -28.65 4.87
N PRO A 27 27.17 -27.77 4.30
CA PRO A 27 26.61 -26.65 5.04
C PRO A 27 25.90 -27.13 6.31
N SER A 28 26.03 -26.37 7.40
CA SER A 28 25.56 -26.81 8.72
C SER A 28 24.06 -27.07 8.73
N THR A 29 23.64 -28.27 9.14
CA THR A 29 22.24 -28.73 9.15
C THR A 29 21.42 -28.13 10.30
N THR A 30 21.64 -26.86 10.63
CA THR A 30 21.06 -26.15 11.77
C THR A 30 20.42 -24.85 11.31
N ASN A 31 19.13 -24.67 11.62
CA ASN A 31 18.39 -23.45 11.34
C ASN A 31 19.14 -22.22 11.94
N PRO A 32 19.55 -21.24 11.11
CA PRO A 32 20.38 -20.11 11.55
C PRO A 32 19.59 -19.01 12.27
N PHE A 33 18.26 -19.05 12.26
CA PHE A 33 17.41 -18.00 12.83
C PHE A 33 16.97 -18.31 14.27
N PRO A 34 16.76 -17.29 15.13
CA PRO A 34 16.30 -17.47 16.50
C PRO A 34 14.97 -18.24 16.59
N LYS A 35 14.80 -19.07 17.61
CA LYS A 35 13.51 -19.75 17.86
C LYS A 35 12.36 -18.79 18.17
N THR A 36 12.69 -17.59 18.69
CA THR A 36 11.75 -16.46 18.88
C THR A 36 11.41 -15.73 17.57
N ALA A 37 12.00 -16.13 16.44
CA ALA A 37 11.80 -15.53 15.12
C ALA A 37 11.23 -16.58 14.12
N PRO A 38 10.09 -17.23 14.42
CA PRO A 38 9.59 -18.35 13.59
C PRO A 38 9.26 -17.93 12.15
N THR A 39 9.03 -16.64 11.92
CA THR A 39 8.81 -15.99 10.62
C THR A 39 10.06 -15.85 9.75
N ALA A 40 11.26 -16.02 10.30
CA ALA A 40 12.51 -15.59 9.67
C ALA A 40 12.84 -16.37 8.39
N ASN A 41 12.75 -17.71 8.42
CA ASN A 41 12.98 -18.57 7.25
C ASN A 41 12.08 -18.18 6.04
N PRO A 42 10.73 -18.13 6.17
CA PRO A 42 9.86 -17.74 5.06
C PRO A 42 10.14 -16.33 4.51
N VAL A 43 10.53 -15.37 5.36
CA VAL A 43 10.89 -14.00 4.91
C VAL A 43 12.25 -13.98 4.20
N PHE A 44 13.27 -14.64 4.75
CA PHE A 44 14.61 -14.66 4.17
C PHE A 44 14.63 -15.28 2.76
N TYR A 45 14.05 -16.47 2.60
CA TYR A 45 14.16 -17.22 1.35
C TYR A 45 13.34 -16.63 0.19
N ARG A 46 12.36 -15.76 0.47
CA ARG A 46 11.61 -15.02 -0.57
C ARG A 46 12.16 -13.64 -0.89
N THR A 47 12.96 -13.01 -0.02
CA THR A 47 13.36 -11.59 -0.18
C THR A 47 14.86 -11.36 -0.31
N TYR A 48 15.70 -12.17 0.35
CA TYR A 48 17.14 -11.90 0.44
C TYR A 48 18.01 -13.03 -0.15
N SER A 49 17.53 -14.27 -0.12
CA SER A 49 18.14 -15.40 -0.83
C SER A 49 17.97 -15.23 -2.34
N ARG A 50 19.07 -15.00 -3.07
CA ARG A 50 19.05 -15.03 -4.54
C ARG A 50 19.01 -16.48 -5.00
N ARG A 51 18.54 -16.71 -6.23
CA ARG A 51 18.71 -18.00 -6.91
C ARG A 51 19.82 -17.91 -7.96
N THR A 52 20.61 -18.97 -8.01
CA THR A 52 21.81 -19.15 -8.85
C THR A 52 21.72 -20.47 -9.60
N GLU A 53 22.73 -20.79 -10.41
CA GLU A 53 22.86 -22.11 -11.06
C GLU A 53 22.98 -23.27 -10.04
N ALA A 54 23.51 -22.99 -8.84
CA ALA A 54 23.60 -23.94 -7.73
C ALA A 54 22.33 -24.02 -6.86
N GLY A 55 21.26 -23.27 -7.20
CA GLY A 55 20.05 -23.15 -6.39
C GLY A 55 19.98 -21.84 -5.60
N ARG A 56 19.11 -21.80 -4.58
CA ARG A 56 18.93 -20.65 -3.69
C ARG A 56 20.05 -20.52 -2.65
N GLU A 57 20.48 -19.30 -2.38
CA GLU A 57 21.51 -19.01 -1.38
C GLU A 57 20.98 -19.26 0.06
N PRO A 58 21.61 -20.15 0.87
CA PRO A 58 21.36 -20.21 2.31
C PRO A 58 21.93 -18.98 3.05
N TRP A 59 21.62 -18.85 4.36
CA TRP A 59 21.97 -17.65 5.14
C TRP A 59 23.47 -17.37 5.18
N ASP A 60 24.27 -18.38 5.48
CA ASP A 60 25.74 -18.37 5.48
C ASP A 60 26.32 -17.88 4.14
N VAL A 61 25.81 -18.37 3.01
CA VAL A 61 26.23 -17.91 1.67
C VAL A 61 25.85 -16.44 1.42
N VAL A 62 24.69 -15.98 1.92
CA VAL A 62 24.33 -14.55 1.86
C VAL A 62 25.25 -13.72 2.77
N VAL A 63 25.59 -14.19 3.98
CA VAL A 63 26.54 -13.50 4.86
C VAL A 63 27.93 -13.43 4.22
N GLU A 64 28.45 -14.54 3.69
CA GLU A 64 29.76 -14.62 3.03
C GLU A 64 29.81 -13.67 1.82
N ARG A 65 28.84 -13.76 0.91
CA ARG A 65 28.71 -12.85 -0.24
C ARG A 65 28.65 -11.38 0.17
N THR A 66 27.77 -11.02 1.12
CA THR A 66 27.53 -9.63 1.48
C THR A 66 28.68 -9.02 2.28
N THR A 67 29.30 -9.80 3.17
CA THR A 67 30.52 -9.43 3.90
C THR A 67 31.69 -9.28 2.95
N ARG A 68 31.93 -10.24 2.05
CA ARG A 68 32.96 -10.14 0.99
C ARG A 68 32.80 -8.88 0.13
N GLY A 69 31.56 -8.49 -0.15
CA GLY A 69 31.22 -7.20 -0.76
C GLY A 69 31.68 -5.99 0.08
N LEU A 70 31.33 -5.97 1.37
CA LEU A 70 31.74 -4.89 2.30
C LEU A 70 33.26 -4.83 2.48
N VAL A 71 33.94 -5.97 2.56
CA VAL A 71 35.41 -6.07 2.69
C VAL A 71 36.10 -5.50 1.44
N LYS A 72 35.65 -5.89 0.24
CA LYS A 72 36.18 -5.39 -1.04
C LYS A 72 35.95 -3.89 -1.23
N LEU A 73 34.74 -3.41 -0.90
CA LEU A 73 34.36 -2.00 -1.07
C LEU A 73 34.99 -1.09 0.00
N GLY A 74 34.85 -1.47 1.27
CA GLY A 74 35.29 -0.69 2.44
C GLY A 74 36.77 -0.85 2.80
N ARG A 75 37.50 -1.75 2.12
CA ARG A 75 38.90 -2.10 2.44
C ARG A 75 39.04 -2.45 3.93
N LEU A 76 38.22 -3.40 4.36
CA LEU A 76 38.14 -3.81 5.76
C LEU A 76 39.34 -4.69 6.12
N THR A 77 39.88 -4.50 7.32
CA THR A 77 40.83 -5.42 7.95
C THR A 77 40.15 -6.76 8.27
N ALA A 78 40.96 -7.80 8.49
CA ALA A 78 40.44 -9.12 8.89
C ALA A 78 39.64 -9.07 10.22
N ALA A 79 39.92 -8.12 11.11
CA ALA A 79 39.18 -7.93 12.36
C ALA A 79 37.83 -7.23 12.15
N GLU A 80 37.79 -6.16 11.35
CA GLU A 80 36.53 -5.51 10.94
C GLU A 80 35.63 -6.49 10.17
N ALA A 81 36.23 -7.30 9.28
CA ALA A 81 35.53 -8.32 8.49
C ALA A 81 34.91 -9.41 9.39
N ALA A 82 35.71 -10.04 10.27
CA ALA A 82 35.23 -11.07 11.17
C ALA A 82 34.18 -10.56 12.17
N LEU A 83 34.24 -9.29 12.57
CA LEU A 83 33.22 -8.68 13.44
C LEU A 83 31.89 -8.46 12.71
N ILE A 84 31.90 -7.98 11.46
CA ILE A 84 30.69 -7.90 10.63
C ILE A 84 30.12 -9.29 10.38
N GLU A 85 30.96 -10.24 9.98
CA GLU A 85 30.56 -11.63 9.74
C GLU A 85 29.91 -12.23 10.99
N GLN A 86 30.56 -12.13 12.17
CA GLN A 86 30.02 -12.63 13.42
C GLN A 86 28.66 -11.98 13.76
N MET A 87 28.55 -10.65 13.73
CA MET A 87 27.31 -9.97 14.12
C MET A 87 26.18 -10.15 13.09
N GLN A 88 26.50 -10.48 11.83
CA GLN A 88 25.51 -10.84 10.82
C GLN A 88 25.11 -12.32 10.93
N GLN A 89 26.04 -13.25 11.18
CA GLN A 89 25.74 -14.66 11.49
C GLN A 89 24.86 -14.78 12.75
N GLU A 90 25.18 -14.03 13.81
CA GLU A 90 24.40 -13.95 15.05
C GLU A 90 23.11 -13.09 14.92
N LEU A 91 22.81 -12.54 13.73
CA LEU A 91 21.63 -11.71 13.43
C LEU A 91 21.47 -10.46 14.33
N LYS A 92 22.55 -9.99 14.96
CA LYS A 92 22.57 -8.81 15.85
C LYS A 92 22.74 -7.50 15.09
N ALA A 93 23.43 -7.51 13.95
CA ALA A 93 23.62 -6.35 13.09
C ALA A 93 23.52 -6.76 11.62
N LEU A 94 22.59 -6.15 10.88
CA LEU A 94 22.36 -6.41 9.46
C LEU A 94 22.61 -5.16 8.59
N PRO A 95 23.12 -5.31 7.36
CA PRO A 95 23.15 -4.22 6.38
C PRO A 95 21.73 -3.94 5.82
N SER A 96 21.60 -2.97 4.91
CA SER A 96 20.31 -2.67 4.28
C SER A 96 19.71 -3.92 3.60
N GLY A 97 18.38 -4.01 3.58
CA GLY A 97 17.69 -5.10 2.87
C GLY A 97 18.02 -5.13 1.37
N ARG A 98 18.40 -3.98 0.79
CA ARG A 98 18.93 -3.91 -0.55
C ARG A 98 20.34 -4.50 -0.66
N TRP A 99 21.24 -4.21 0.28
CA TRP A 99 22.59 -4.77 0.30
C TRP A 99 22.57 -6.29 0.52
N LEU A 100 21.65 -6.83 1.33
CA LEU A 100 21.44 -8.28 1.41
C LEU A 100 21.19 -8.90 0.02
N TRP A 101 20.39 -8.23 -0.82
CA TRP A 101 20.07 -8.67 -2.18
C TRP A 101 21.16 -8.43 -3.23
N VAL A 102 21.88 -7.29 -3.21
CA VAL A 102 22.85 -6.92 -4.29
C VAL A 102 24.33 -6.93 -3.88
N GLY A 103 24.64 -6.83 -2.59
CA GLY A 103 26.01 -6.72 -2.07
C GLY A 103 26.87 -7.92 -2.49
N GLY A 104 28.10 -7.66 -2.92
CA GLY A 104 29.03 -8.71 -3.37
C GLY A 104 28.62 -9.44 -4.67
N THR A 105 27.68 -8.92 -5.43
CA THR A 105 27.31 -9.42 -6.78
C THR A 105 28.02 -8.63 -7.88
N SER A 106 28.31 -9.26 -9.01
CA SER A 106 28.94 -8.61 -10.18
C SER A 106 28.13 -7.46 -10.79
N TRP A 107 26.83 -7.36 -10.46
CA TRP A 107 25.99 -6.24 -10.88
C TRP A 107 26.34 -4.94 -10.14
N ILE A 108 26.60 -5.02 -8.82
CA ILE A 108 26.85 -3.82 -7.99
C ILE A 108 28.30 -3.35 -8.03
N GLU A 109 29.22 -4.11 -8.61
CA GLU A 109 30.62 -3.67 -8.81
C GLU A 109 30.76 -2.57 -9.87
N LYS A 110 29.70 -2.29 -10.62
CA LYS A 110 29.65 -1.30 -11.69
C LYS A 110 29.17 0.07 -11.16
N PRO A 111 29.94 1.17 -11.33
CA PRO A 111 29.60 2.48 -10.77
C PRO A 111 28.22 3.01 -11.18
N GLU A 112 27.77 2.72 -12.41
CA GLU A 112 26.44 3.11 -12.90
C GLU A 112 25.28 2.45 -12.14
N ASN A 113 25.53 1.38 -11.38
CA ASN A 113 24.54 0.68 -10.57
C ASN A 113 24.62 1.00 -9.06
N PHE A 114 25.62 1.77 -8.59
CA PHE A 114 25.86 1.98 -7.14
C PHE A 114 24.63 2.52 -6.39
N SER A 115 23.82 3.38 -7.02
CA SER A 115 22.53 3.87 -6.50
C SER A 115 21.58 2.73 -6.12
N GLY A 116 21.64 1.62 -6.84
CA GLY A 116 20.89 0.39 -6.57
C GLY A 116 21.29 -0.34 -5.28
N SER A 117 22.31 0.12 -4.53
CA SER A 117 22.63 -0.35 -3.16
C SER A 117 21.68 0.19 -2.09
N TYR A 118 20.94 1.26 -2.39
CA TYR A 118 20.21 2.07 -1.42
C TYR A 118 18.69 1.91 -1.63
N ASN A 119 17.90 2.05 -0.56
CA ASN A 119 16.44 1.84 -0.62
C ASN A 119 15.70 3.03 -1.26
N CYS A 120 16.23 4.22 -1.02
CA CYS A 120 15.61 5.54 -1.18
C CYS A 120 16.65 6.63 -1.52
N THR A 121 16.18 7.69 -2.17
CA THR A 121 16.94 8.89 -2.56
C THR A 121 16.06 10.15 -2.43
N SER A 122 16.67 11.34 -2.38
CA SER A 122 15.97 12.62 -2.62
C SER A 122 16.81 13.56 -3.46
N THR A 123 16.16 14.34 -4.33
CA THR A 123 16.80 15.17 -5.38
C THR A 123 16.28 16.60 -5.36
N ASN A 124 17.14 17.60 -5.50
CA ASN A 124 16.72 18.98 -5.75
C ASN A 124 16.49 19.18 -7.25
N VAL A 125 15.32 19.71 -7.63
CA VAL A 125 14.93 19.83 -9.03
C VAL A 125 15.30 21.21 -9.58
N VAL A 126 16.52 21.29 -10.10
CA VAL A 126 17.15 22.52 -10.61
C VAL A 126 17.44 22.50 -12.11
N ASP A 127 17.34 21.34 -12.76
CA ASP A 127 17.69 21.12 -14.16
C ASP A 127 16.90 19.95 -14.78
N TRP A 128 16.89 19.84 -16.12
CA TRP A 128 16.27 18.69 -16.81
C TRP A 128 16.94 17.35 -16.47
N ARG A 129 18.22 17.39 -16.09
CA ARG A 129 18.97 16.23 -15.65
C ARG A 129 18.37 15.58 -14.39
N ALA A 130 17.82 16.35 -13.45
CA ALA A 130 17.11 15.83 -12.27
C ALA A 130 15.94 14.89 -12.65
N PHE A 131 15.18 15.23 -13.69
CA PHE A 131 14.04 14.44 -14.15
C PHE A 131 14.49 13.09 -14.71
N GLY A 132 15.46 13.09 -15.63
CA GLY A 132 16.05 11.85 -16.16
C GLY A 132 16.68 10.99 -15.06
N LEU A 133 17.35 11.63 -14.10
CA LEU A 133 17.94 10.97 -12.93
C LEU A 133 16.90 10.30 -12.02
N MET A 134 15.74 10.91 -11.81
CA MET A 134 14.65 10.28 -11.03
C MET A 134 14.04 9.07 -11.75
N MET A 135 13.93 9.11 -13.08
CA MET A 135 13.56 7.93 -13.88
C MET A 135 14.61 6.81 -13.73
N ASP A 136 15.89 7.15 -13.79
CA ASP A 136 17.01 6.21 -13.66
C ASP A 136 17.02 5.48 -12.30
N LEU A 137 16.72 6.22 -11.23
CA LEU A 137 16.66 5.72 -9.87
C LEU A 137 15.46 4.79 -9.66
N ALA A 138 14.30 5.12 -10.23
CA ALA A 138 13.17 4.21 -10.28
C ALA A 138 13.54 2.91 -11.04
N MET A 139 14.31 2.99 -12.14
CA MET A 139 14.80 1.82 -12.90
C MET A 139 15.91 1.02 -12.19
N MET A 140 16.39 1.48 -11.03
CA MET A 140 17.19 0.69 -10.07
C MET A 140 16.35 0.25 -8.85
N GLY A 141 15.03 0.44 -8.92
CA GLY A 141 14.09 0.18 -7.85
C GLY A 141 14.39 0.99 -6.58
N CYS A 142 14.84 2.23 -6.69
CA CYS A 142 15.01 3.15 -5.56
C CYS A 142 13.72 3.98 -5.35
N GLY A 143 13.32 4.26 -4.11
CA GLY A 143 12.23 5.20 -3.82
C GLY A 143 12.67 6.64 -4.03
N THR A 144 11.85 7.49 -4.67
CA THR A 144 12.26 8.78 -5.26
C THR A 144 11.63 10.01 -4.59
N GLY A 145 12.34 10.60 -3.63
CA GLY A 145 12.07 11.95 -3.13
C GLY A 145 12.48 13.04 -4.13
N ALA A 146 11.72 14.15 -4.16
CA ALA A 146 12.01 15.33 -4.95
C ALA A 146 11.61 16.59 -4.18
N ILE A 147 12.53 17.56 -4.11
CA ILE A 147 12.31 18.87 -3.50
C ILE A 147 12.07 19.88 -4.63
N LEU A 148 10.91 20.54 -4.55
CA LEU A 148 10.27 21.33 -5.61
C LEU A 148 9.95 22.77 -5.17
N GLU A 149 10.61 23.24 -4.12
CA GLU A 149 10.49 24.61 -3.64
C GLU A 149 10.83 25.64 -4.74
N PRO A 150 10.16 26.82 -4.76
CA PRO A 150 10.40 27.90 -5.74
C PRO A 150 11.89 28.17 -6.01
N LYS A 151 12.71 28.27 -4.95
CA LYS A 151 14.16 28.52 -4.99
C LYS A 151 15.00 27.50 -5.80
N TYR A 152 14.43 26.37 -6.18
CA TYR A 152 15.04 25.36 -7.04
C TYR A 152 14.42 25.37 -8.44
N ILE A 153 13.08 25.33 -8.54
CA ILE A 153 12.38 25.26 -9.84
C ILE A 153 12.50 26.56 -10.66
N GLU A 154 12.69 27.71 -10.02
CA GLU A 154 12.98 29.01 -10.66
C GLU A 154 14.34 29.03 -11.41
N ARG A 155 15.12 27.95 -11.34
CA ARG A 155 16.36 27.77 -12.13
C ARG A 155 16.11 27.04 -13.45
N LEU A 156 14.97 26.38 -13.62
CA LEU A 156 14.58 25.75 -14.88
C LEU A 156 14.35 26.86 -15.94
N PRO A 157 14.92 26.75 -17.15
CA PRO A 157 14.69 27.73 -18.19
C PRO A 157 13.21 27.80 -18.59
N ALA A 158 12.72 29.01 -18.89
CA ALA A 158 11.35 29.20 -19.37
C ALA A 158 11.12 28.44 -20.69
N ILE A 159 9.96 27.79 -20.83
CA ILE A 159 9.65 27.01 -22.01
C ILE A 159 9.48 27.96 -23.21
N ARG A 160 10.14 27.65 -24.33
CA ARG A 160 10.20 28.52 -25.51
C ARG A 160 9.77 27.84 -26.80
N ASN A 161 9.98 26.53 -26.91
CA ASN A 161 9.75 25.76 -28.13
C ASN A 161 8.43 24.98 -28.03
N PRO A 162 7.46 25.21 -28.93
CA PRO A 162 6.32 24.31 -29.07
C PRO A 162 6.81 22.95 -29.58
N ILE A 163 6.54 21.86 -28.85
CA ILE A 163 6.92 20.51 -29.26
C ILE A 163 5.73 19.82 -29.93
N SER A 164 5.99 19.20 -31.08
CA SER A 164 5.07 18.30 -31.78
C SER A 164 5.71 16.91 -31.87
N VAL A 165 5.09 15.91 -31.25
CA VAL A 165 5.64 14.54 -31.14
C VAL A 165 4.90 13.57 -32.05
N SER A 166 5.67 12.73 -32.74
CA SER A 166 5.21 11.51 -33.42
C SER A 166 6.02 10.32 -32.91
N VAL A 167 5.40 9.15 -32.76
CA VAL A 167 6.09 7.91 -32.36
C VAL A 167 5.95 6.89 -33.48
N ILE A 168 7.04 6.21 -33.80
CA ILE A 168 7.16 5.23 -34.89
C ILE A 168 7.87 3.96 -34.40
N GLY A 169 7.75 2.89 -35.18
CA GLY A 169 8.27 1.58 -34.82
C GLY A 169 7.41 0.85 -33.78
N GLU A 170 7.64 -0.45 -33.65
CA GLU A 170 7.02 -1.28 -32.62
C GLU A 170 8.11 -1.93 -31.77
N VAL A 171 7.90 -1.95 -30.46
CA VAL A 171 8.78 -2.63 -29.49
C VAL A 171 9.10 -4.06 -29.95
N GLY A 172 10.37 -4.44 -29.91
CA GLY A 172 10.85 -5.78 -30.26
C GLY A 172 10.96 -6.05 -31.76
N THR A 173 10.71 -5.05 -32.62
CA THR A 173 10.88 -5.18 -34.09
C THR A 173 12.33 -5.46 -34.48
N THR A 174 13.30 -4.85 -33.79
CA THR A 174 14.72 -5.10 -34.06
C THR A 174 15.19 -6.40 -33.40
N ASP A 175 15.80 -7.28 -34.20
CA ASP A 175 16.44 -8.53 -33.75
C ASP A 175 17.40 -8.25 -32.57
N PRO A 176 17.47 -9.11 -31.52
CA PRO A 176 18.29 -8.88 -30.33
C PRO A 176 19.74 -8.46 -30.59
N GLU A 177 20.40 -9.05 -31.59
CA GLU A 177 21.79 -8.78 -31.97
C GLU A 177 21.99 -7.46 -32.75
N LYS A 178 20.91 -6.74 -33.08
CA LYS A 178 20.92 -5.48 -33.86
C LYS A 178 20.43 -4.27 -33.06
N ARG A 179 19.82 -4.47 -31.89
CA ARG A 179 19.26 -3.40 -31.04
C ARG A 179 20.38 -2.46 -30.57
N ARG A 180 20.19 -1.15 -30.68
CA ARG A 180 21.09 -0.18 -30.03
C ARG A 180 20.93 -0.28 -28.51
N ASP A 181 22.03 -0.37 -27.76
CA ASP A 181 22.02 -0.22 -26.29
C ASP A 181 21.72 1.24 -25.86
N ARG A 182 22.11 2.22 -26.69
CA ARG A 182 22.02 3.65 -26.39
C ARG A 182 21.13 4.38 -27.38
N THR A 183 20.45 5.41 -26.88
CA THR A 183 19.60 6.29 -27.68
C THR A 183 20.44 7.13 -28.64
N GLU A 184 20.01 7.19 -29.91
CA GLU A 184 20.62 7.97 -30.98
C GLU A 184 19.71 9.16 -31.34
N ILE A 185 20.30 10.35 -31.45
CA ILE A 185 19.56 11.61 -31.65
C ILE A 185 20.07 12.31 -32.91
N ILE A 186 19.19 12.58 -33.87
CA ILE A 186 19.50 13.20 -35.16
C ILE A 186 18.72 14.51 -35.27
N ILE A 187 19.40 15.65 -35.36
CA ILE A 187 18.78 16.99 -35.44
C ILE A 187 19.02 17.57 -36.84
N GLN A 188 17.95 18.01 -37.52
CA GLN A 188 17.98 18.64 -38.83
C GLN A 188 16.99 19.82 -38.89
N ALA A 189 17.52 21.05 -38.83
CA ALA A 189 16.72 22.26 -38.62
C ALA A 189 15.77 22.10 -37.42
N ASN A 190 14.47 22.33 -37.59
CA ASN A 190 13.46 22.16 -36.53
C ASN A 190 12.88 20.73 -36.44
N THR A 191 13.52 19.74 -37.05
CA THR A 191 13.15 18.31 -36.96
C THR A 191 14.18 17.54 -36.13
N VAL A 192 13.71 16.67 -35.24
CA VAL A 192 14.54 15.79 -34.40
C VAL A 192 14.04 14.35 -34.53
N GLN A 193 14.96 13.39 -34.69
CA GLN A 193 14.68 11.96 -34.58
C GLN A 193 15.39 11.40 -33.34
N ILE A 194 14.70 10.54 -32.58
CA ILE A 194 15.20 9.89 -31.35
C ILE A 194 14.98 8.38 -31.49
N HIS A 195 16.01 7.61 -31.83
CA HIS A 195 15.94 6.14 -31.78
C HIS A 195 16.26 5.68 -30.36
N VAL A 196 15.31 5.06 -29.68
CA VAL A 196 15.40 4.73 -28.24
C VAL A 196 16.19 3.44 -28.00
N GLY A 197 17.24 3.50 -27.19
CA GLY A 197 18.10 2.36 -26.89
C GLY A 197 17.49 1.35 -25.90
N ASP A 198 17.86 0.08 -26.06
CA ASP A 198 17.40 -1.10 -25.31
C ASP A 198 18.02 -1.23 -23.89
N SER A 199 18.20 -0.11 -23.19
CA SER A 199 18.77 -0.08 -21.85
C SER A 199 18.11 0.98 -20.97
N ARG A 200 18.31 0.85 -19.65
CA ARG A 200 17.97 1.87 -18.64
C ARG A 200 18.46 3.26 -19.07
N GLN A 201 19.72 3.36 -19.49
CA GLN A 201 20.28 4.64 -19.96
C GLN A 201 19.67 5.09 -21.29
N GLY A 202 19.25 4.17 -22.17
CA GLY A 202 18.51 4.50 -23.38
C GLY A 202 17.23 5.28 -23.09
N TRP A 203 16.34 4.71 -22.26
CA TRP A 203 15.05 5.30 -21.90
C TRP A 203 15.21 6.63 -21.15
N VAL A 204 16.15 6.68 -20.19
CA VAL A 204 16.49 7.90 -19.45
C VAL A 204 16.95 9.01 -20.40
N SER A 205 17.77 8.68 -21.40
CA SER A 205 18.29 9.66 -22.35
C SER A 205 17.20 10.17 -23.30
N SER A 206 16.32 9.31 -23.80
CA SER A 206 15.24 9.74 -24.72
C SER A 206 14.21 10.61 -24.01
N TYR A 207 13.85 10.29 -22.76
CA TYR A 207 12.99 11.12 -21.93
C TYR A 207 13.65 12.47 -21.59
N GLN A 208 14.90 12.47 -21.09
CA GLN A 208 15.62 13.71 -20.76
C GLN A 208 15.76 14.64 -21.98
N THR A 209 16.07 14.07 -23.16
CA THR A 209 16.17 14.81 -24.44
C THR A 209 14.89 15.59 -24.75
N LEU A 210 13.71 14.97 -24.57
CA LEU A 210 12.44 15.62 -24.89
C LEU A 210 12.21 16.90 -24.05
N LEU A 211 12.58 16.87 -22.77
CA LEU A 211 12.44 18.02 -21.88
C LEU A 211 13.40 19.14 -22.30
N GLU A 212 14.65 18.80 -22.62
CA GLU A 212 15.68 19.76 -23.06
C GLU A 212 15.24 20.51 -24.33
N LEU A 213 14.65 19.80 -25.31
CA LEU A 213 14.13 20.38 -26.56
C LEU A 213 13.08 21.49 -26.34
N ALA A 214 12.37 21.51 -25.21
CA ALA A 214 11.39 22.55 -24.88
C ALA A 214 12.04 23.93 -24.63
N THR A 215 13.34 23.92 -24.31
CA THR A 215 14.12 25.08 -23.83
C THR A 215 15.39 25.36 -24.64
N ASP A 216 15.73 24.48 -25.57
CA ASP A 216 16.92 24.58 -26.44
C ASP A 216 16.87 25.83 -27.34
N GLU A 217 17.92 26.66 -27.26
CA GLU A 217 18.00 27.94 -27.97
C GLU A 217 18.21 27.81 -29.48
N ARG A 218 18.58 26.62 -29.98
CA ARG A 218 18.88 26.37 -31.40
C ARG A 218 17.64 26.44 -32.30
N PHE A 219 16.45 26.29 -31.72
CA PHE A 219 15.18 26.29 -32.45
C PHE A 219 14.51 27.67 -32.40
N ASN A 220 13.75 27.97 -33.46
CA ASN A 220 13.08 29.26 -33.68
C ASN A 220 11.60 29.13 -34.08
N GLY A 221 10.99 27.99 -33.77
CA GLY A 221 9.62 27.63 -34.09
C GLY A 221 9.27 26.25 -33.55
N THR A 222 8.15 25.67 -34.00
CA THR A 222 7.71 24.34 -33.57
C THR A 222 8.75 23.25 -33.89
N VAL A 223 9.17 22.50 -32.88
CA VAL A 223 10.10 21.38 -33.00
C VAL A 223 9.29 20.11 -33.30
N GLN A 224 9.60 19.45 -34.42
CA GLN A 224 8.98 18.21 -34.88
C GLN A 224 9.83 17.03 -34.41
N VAL A 225 9.37 16.28 -33.40
CA VAL A 225 10.11 15.19 -32.76
C VAL A 225 9.51 13.85 -33.18
N THR A 226 10.31 13.01 -33.83
CA THR A 226 9.97 11.63 -34.19
C THR A 226 10.72 10.67 -33.28
N VAL A 227 10.01 9.87 -32.47
CA VAL A 227 10.61 8.89 -31.56
C VAL A 227 10.43 7.49 -32.13
N ASP A 228 11.52 6.76 -32.32
CA ASP A 228 11.53 5.37 -32.81
C ASP A 228 11.83 4.40 -31.66
N VAL A 229 10.89 3.49 -31.36
CA VAL A 229 11.00 2.52 -30.26
C VAL A 229 11.38 1.11 -30.72
N SER A 230 11.72 0.91 -32.00
CA SER A 230 11.93 -0.42 -32.62
C SER A 230 12.99 -1.29 -31.93
N ASP A 231 13.99 -0.65 -31.33
CA ASP A 231 15.12 -1.33 -30.69
C ASP A 231 14.82 -1.82 -29.26
N VAL A 232 13.77 -1.35 -28.59
CA VAL A 232 13.47 -1.74 -27.21
C VAL A 232 12.97 -3.19 -27.14
N ARG A 233 13.50 -3.99 -26.21
CA ARG A 233 13.13 -5.41 -26.02
C ARG A 233 11.64 -5.62 -25.68
N PRO A 234 11.02 -6.72 -26.12
CA PRO A 234 9.64 -7.06 -25.78
C PRO A 234 9.47 -7.46 -24.30
N GLU A 235 8.20 -7.53 -23.88
CA GLU A 235 7.78 -8.06 -22.59
C GLU A 235 8.29 -9.50 -22.34
N GLY A 236 8.64 -9.82 -21.10
CA GLY A 236 9.04 -11.17 -20.67
C GLY A 236 10.50 -11.53 -20.96
N GLU A 237 11.26 -10.70 -21.67
CA GLU A 237 12.70 -10.93 -21.88
C GLU A 237 13.49 -10.73 -20.57
N VAL A 238 14.37 -11.69 -20.23
CA VAL A 238 15.11 -11.69 -18.95
C VAL A 238 16.09 -10.51 -18.87
N LEU A 239 15.96 -9.72 -17.81
CA LEU A 239 16.83 -8.59 -17.52
C LEU A 239 18.18 -9.07 -16.97
N LYS A 240 19.25 -8.77 -17.70
CA LYS A 240 20.64 -9.23 -17.45
C LYS A 240 21.31 -8.68 -16.16
N GLY A 241 20.54 -8.29 -15.13
CA GLY A 241 21.09 -7.74 -13.88
C GLY A 241 20.09 -7.55 -12.74
N PHE A 242 19.04 -6.76 -12.95
CA PHE A 242 18.06 -6.37 -11.92
C PHE A 242 16.64 -6.32 -12.52
N GLY A 243 15.60 -6.56 -11.73
CA GLY A 243 14.18 -6.48 -12.15
C GLY A 243 13.54 -7.77 -12.67
N GLY A 244 14.32 -8.82 -12.96
CA GLY A 244 13.76 -10.11 -13.42
C GLY A 244 13.48 -10.15 -14.92
N VAL A 245 12.34 -9.65 -15.37
CA VAL A 245 11.90 -9.66 -16.78
C VAL A 245 11.32 -8.31 -17.21
N ALA A 246 11.54 -7.92 -18.47
CA ALA A 246 11.17 -6.60 -19.00
C ALA A 246 9.66 -6.45 -19.27
N ASN A 247 9.16 -5.20 -19.25
CA ASN A 247 7.84 -4.82 -19.76
C ASN A 247 7.79 -3.33 -20.17
N PRO A 248 7.93 -2.97 -21.46
CA PRO A 248 8.07 -1.57 -21.90
C PRO A 248 6.76 -0.85 -22.22
N ILE A 249 5.59 -1.42 -21.90
CA ILE A 249 4.30 -1.09 -22.53
C ILE A 249 3.91 0.41 -22.47
N ARG A 250 4.34 1.15 -21.43
CA ARG A 250 4.00 2.57 -21.25
C ARG A 250 4.96 3.56 -21.92
N LEU A 251 6.14 3.11 -22.39
CA LEU A 251 7.22 3.98 -22.86
C LEU A 251 6.82 4.88 -24.03
N SER A 252 6.12 4.35 -25.02
CA SER A 252 5.71 5.11 -26.21
C SER A 252 4.77 6.28 -25.89
N GLY A 253 3.95 6.16 -24.85
CA GLY A 253 2.99 7.20 -24.46
C GLY A 253 3.61 8.38 -23.70
N LEU A 254 4.74 8.18 -23.02
CA LEU A 254 5.42 9.17 -22.17
C LEU A 254 5.68 10.49 -22.92
N TYR A 255 6.20 10.37 -24.15
CA TYR A 255 6.65 11.52 -24.94
C TYR A 255 5.52 12.50 -25.29
N ALA A 256 4.34 12.00 -25.63
CA ALA A 256 3.20 12.83 -26.00
C ALA A 256 2.67 13.63 -24.79
N ARG A 257 2.58 13.00 -23.61
CA ARG A 257 2.07 13.63 -22.39
C ARG A 257 3.03 14.69 -21.85
N CYS A 258 4.34 14.41 -21.85
CA CYS A 258 5.36 15.39 -21.48
C CYS A 258 5.33 16.62 -22.41
N ALA A 259 5.24 16.42 -23.73
CA ALA A 259 5.13 17.53 -24.68
C ALA A 259 3.86 18.37 -24.47
N ALA A 260 2.72 17.76 -24.13
CA ALA A 260 1.49 18.47 -23.82
C ALA A 260 1.63 19.34 -22.56
N LEU A 261 2.27 18.85 -21.50
CA LEU A 261 2.57 19.63 -20.29
C LEU A 261 3.50 20.81 -20.59
N LEU A 262 4.62 20.57 -21.27
CA LEU A 262 5.59 21.60 -21.64
C LEU A 262 4.94 22.70 -22.50
N ASN A 263 4.08 22.34 -23.45
CA ASN A 263 3.37 23.29 -24.31
C ASN A 263 2.41 24.22 -23.54
N LYS A 264 1.93 23.85 -22.33
CA LYS A 264 1.11 24.74 -21.46
C LYS A 264 1.93 25.83 -20.76
N ALA A 265 3.25 25.74 -20.78
CA ALA A 265 4.17 26.66 -20.12
C ALA A 265 4.97 27.55 -21.08
N ILE A 266 4.67 27.55 -22.38
CA ILE A 266 5.36 28.40 -23.37
C ILE A 266 5.29 29.87 -22.95
N GLY A 267 6.45 30.52 -22.84
CA GLY A 267 6.63 31.90 -22.39
C GLY A 267 6.85 32.08 -20.88
N ARG A 268 6.86 31.00 -20.09
CA ARG A 268 7.07 31.03 -18.63
C ARG A 268 7.87 29.82 -18.13
N GLN A 269 8.22 29.84 -16.84
CA GLN A 269 8.79 28.69 -16.14
C GLN A 269 7.68 27.73 -15.68
N LEU A 270 8.08 26.50 -15.31
CA LEU A 270 7.18 25.52 -14.70
C LEU A 270 6.87 25.87 -13.24
N THR A 271 5.66 25.55 -12.82
CA THR A 271 5.24 25.55 -11.41
C THR A 271 5.74 24.30 -10.67
N SER A 272 5.74 24.34 -9.34
CA SER A 272 6.06 23.17 -8.49
C SER A 272 5.16 21.98 -8.82
N VAL A 273 3.89 22.23 -9.10
CA VAL A 273 2.92 21.23 -9.58
C VAL A 273 3.36 20.62 -10.90
N GLU A 274 3.62 21.42 -11.95
CA GLU A 274 4.05 20.91 -13.26
C GLU A 274 5.37 20.14 -13.20
N CYS A 275 6.27 20.51 -12.29
CA CYS A 275 7.49 19.75 -12.01
C CYS A 275 7.17 18.38 -11.40
N CYS A 276 6.22 18.25 -10.45
CA CYS A 276 5.74 16.94 -10.00
C CYS A 276 5.26 16.10 -11.20
N LEU A 277 4.39 16.67 -12.04
CA LEU A 277 3.74 15.93 -13.13
C LEU A 277 4.75 15.27 -14.08
N LEU A 278 5.78 16.00 -14.49
CA LEU A 278 6.82 15.45 -15.37
C LEU A 278 7.62 14.33 -14.69
N ILE A 279 7.98 14.47 -13.39
CA ILE A 279 8.69 13.42 -12.64
C ILE A 279 7.84 12.15 -12.55
N ASP A 280 6.56 12.32 -12.22
CA ASP A 280 5.67 11.21 -11.92
C ASP A 280 5.18 10.48 -13.18
N GLU A 281 5.11 11.16 -14.33
CA GLU A 281 4.98 10.56 -15.67
C GLU A 281 6.09 9.55 -15.97
N ALA A 282 7.34 9.93 -15.69
CA ALA A 282 8.49 9.05 -15.83
C ALA A 282 8.44 7.88 -14.83
N ALA A 283 8.05 8.13 -13.57
CA ALA A 283 7.90 7.08 -12.57
C ALA A 283 6.82 6.05 -12.97
N ALA A 284 5.64 6.51 -13.43
CA ALA A 284 4.55 5.65 -13.90
C ALA A 284 4.95 4.82 -15.13
N THR A 285 5.85 5.34 -15.97
CA THR A 285 6.42 4.60 -17.11
C THR A 285 7.37 3.47 -16.66
N VAL A 286 8.04 3.64 -15.52
CA VAL A 286 8.99 2.66 -14.97
C VAL A 286 8.32 1.56 -14.14
N VAL A 287 7.21 1.84 -13.45
CA VAL A 287 6.47 0.82 -12.69
C VAL A 287 5.96 -0.29 -13.58
N ALA A 288 5.40 0.06 -14.75
CA ALA A 288 5.03 -0.91 -15.77
C ALA A 288 6.22 -1.71 -16.31
N GLY A 289 7.46 -1.29 -16.05
CA GLY A 289 8.71 -1.99 -16.35
C GLY A 289 8.96 -3.31 -15.62
N ASN A 290 8.09 -3.69 -14.67
CA ASN A 290 8.29 -4.70 -13.62
C ASN A 290 9.42 -4.35 -12.61
N ILE A 291 10.09 -3.19 -12.72
CA ILE A 291 11.27 -2.84 -11.92
C ILE A 291 10.91 -2.13 -10.60
N ARG A 292 10.24 -2.86 -9.69
CA ARG A 292 9.69 -2.40 -8.39
C ARG A 292 8.55 -1.37 -8.55
N ARG A 293 7.56 -1.45 -7.65
CA ARG A 293 6.55 -0.40 -7.49
C ARG A 293 7.22 0.91 -7.06
N SER A 294 6.79 2.03 -7.65
CA SER A 294 7.26 3.38 -7.28
C SER A 294 6.89 3.69 -5.82
N ALA A 295 7.72 4.52 -5.19
CA ALA A 295 7.51 5.05 -3.85
C ALA A 295 8.10 6.46 -3.81
N GLY A 296 7.30 7.44 -4.22
CA GLY A 296 7.75 8.83 -4.36
C GLY A 296 7.38 9.73 -3.18
N MET A 297 8.09 10.86 -3.06
CA MET A 297 7.63 12.05 -2.34
C MET A 297 7.93 13.31 -3.12
N ARG A 298 7.00 14.25 -3.13
CA ARG A 298 7.24 15.64 -3.51
C ARG A 298 7.23 16.51 -2.24
N GLN A 299 8.07 17.54 -2.17
CA GLN A 299 8.12 18.49 -1.06
C GLN A 299 8.24 19.92 -1.60
N SER A 300 7.52 20.85 -1.00
CA SER A 300 7.69 22.30 -1.22
C SER A 300 7.48 23.06 0.09
N ASP A 301 7.76 24.36 0.04
CA ASP A 301 7.67 25.31 1.14
C ASP A 301 6.25 25.32 1.75
N SER A 302 6.12 25.61 3.04
CA SER A 302 4.82 25.76 3.70
C SER A 302 3.96 26.85 3.05
N GLU A 303 4.59 27.87 2.47
CA GLU A 303 3.96 29.03 1.82
C GLU A 303 3.66 28.83 0.33
N ASP A 304 4.16 27.73 -0.28
CA ASP A 304 3.77 27.33 -1.64
C ASP A 304 2.34 26.80 -1.61
N THR A 305 1.38 27.72 -1.61
CA THR A 305 -0.05 27.41 -1.59
C THR A 305 -0.46 26.54 -2.78
N ALA A 306 0.15 26.70 -3.95
CA ALA A 306 -0.12 25.87 -5.13
C ALA A 306 0.34 24.42 -4.94
N PHE A 307 1.42 24.17 -4.21
CA PHE A 307 1.86 22.83 -3.82
C PHE A 307 1.09 22.25 -2.62
N ALA A 308 0.88 23.05 -1.58
CA ALA A 308 0.12 22.69 -0.39
C ALA A 308 -1.36 22.41 -0.69
N SER A 309 -1.86 22.97 -1.80
CA SER A 309 -3.15 22.70 -2.42
C SER A 309 -3.05 21.98 -3.77
N ALA A 310 -1.90 21.41 -4.15
CA ALA A 310 -1.78 20.59 -5.37
C ALA A 310 -2.58 19.30 -5.23
N LYS A 311 -2.55 18.76 -4.01
CA LYS A 311 -3.34 17.62 -3.55
C LYS A 311 -4.56 18.04 -2.72
N ASP A 312 -5.02 19.28 -2.90
CA ASP A 312 -6.35 19.77 -2.51
C ASP A 312 -7.14 19.98 -3.80
N ASN A 313 -8.42 19.61 -3.82
CA ASN A 313 -9.24 19.60 -5.04
C ASN A 313 -8.54 18.93 -6.26
N LEU A 314 -7.56 18.06 -6.02
CA LEU A 314 -7.00 17.10 -6.97
C LEU A 314 -8.09 16.23 -7.57
N TRP A 315 -9.22 16.11 -6.87
CA TRP A 315 -10.46 15.43 -7.20
C TRP A 315 -11.63 16.39 -6.69
N GLN A 316 -12.80 16.69 -7.33
CA GLN A 316 -13.61 17.96 -7.06
C GLN A 316 -15.19 17.95 -7.06
N GLN A 317 -15.97 18.28 -5.98
CA GLN A 317 -17.48 18.11 -5.86
C GLN A 317 -18.20 18.55 -7.15
N ASP A 318 -18.79 17.61 -7.91
CA ASP A 318 -19.82 17.90 -8.92
C ASP A 318 -21.10 18.32 -8.20
N ALA A 319 -22.14 18.63 -8.97
CA ALA A 319 -23.40 19.05 -8.38
C ALA A 319 -24.22 17.85 -7.88
N GLU A 320 -23.68 16.62 -7.95
CA GLU A 320 -24.42 15.36 -7.87
C GLU A 320 -23.98 14.44 -6.71
N GLY A 321 -22.69 14.39 -6.34
CA GLY A 321 -22.19 13.49 -5.29
C GLY A 321 -21.34 12.30 -5.79
N ASN A 322 -20.70 12.38 -6.96
CA ASN A 322 -20.16 11.21 -7.68
C ASN A 322 -18.63 11.20 -7.97
N TRP A 323 -17.77 11.35 -6.96
CA TRP A 323 -16.32 11.71 -6.92
C TRP A 323 -15.47 11.66 -8.29
N ARG A 324 -14.43 12.49 -8.52
CA ARG A 324 -13.39 12.39 -9.64
C ARG A 324 -12.19 13.28 -9.48
N ILE A 325 -11.10 12.86 -10.12
CA ILE A 325 -9.77 13.45 -10.31
C ILE A 325 -9.73 14.58 -11.34
N ASP A 326 -8.82 15.53 -11.12
CA ASP A 326 -8.22 16.34 -12.15
C ASP A 326 -7.23 15.47 -12.95
N ALA A 327 -7.71 14.91 -14.07
CA ALA A 327 -6.92 14.03 -14.93
C ALA A 327 -5.65 14.70 -15.51
N GLU A 328 -5.52 16.02 -15.46
CA GLU A 328 -4.27 16.71 -15.81
C GLU A 328 -3.23 16.64 -14.68
N ARG A 329 -3.68 16.42 -13.44
CA ARG A 329 -2.86 16.26 -12.24
C ARG A 329 -2.75 14.83 -11.75
N ASP A 330 -3.30 13.87 -12.50
CA ASP A 330 -3.36 12.46 -12.09
C ASP A 330 -2.04 11.97 -11.51
N VAL A 331 -0.95 12.17 -12.26
CA VAL A 331 0.39 11.66 -11.95
C VAL A 331 0.97 12.10 -10.61
N LEU A 332 0.41 13.12 -9.93
CA LEU A 332 0.71 13.38 -8.49
C LEU A 332 0.43 12.16 -7.59
N ARG A 333 -0.27 11.16 -8.11
CA ARG A 333 -0.46 9.80 -7.61
C ARG A 333 0.79 9.12 -7.06
N MET A 334 1.89 9.14 -7.82
CA MET A 334 3.12 8.40 -7.55
C MET A 334 3.85 8.84 -6.26
N ALA A 335 3.37 9.89 -5.58
CA ALA A 335 4.00 10.49 -4.43
C ALA A 335 3.01 11.05 -3.39
N ASN A 336 3.51 11.28 -2.17
CA ASN A 336 2.84 12.10 -1.17
C ASN A 336 3.48 13.48 -1.06
N HIS A 337 2.77 14.46 -0.52
CA HIS A 337 3.21 15.84 -0.34
C HIS A 337 3.46 16.15 1.15
N THR A 338 4.63 16.71 1.45
CA THR A 338 5.01 17.20 2.80
C THR A 338 5.28 18.70 2.74
N ARG A 339 4.78 19.44 3.74
CA ARG A 339 4.96 20.90 3.84
C ARG A 339 6.23 21.21 4.62
N VAL A 340 7.16 21.89 3.97
CA VAL A 340 8.46 22.25 4.52
C VAL A 340 8.37 23.62 5.19
N PHE A 341 8.20 23.63 6.51
CA PHE A 341 8.12 24.85 7.30
C PHE A 341 9.53 25.41 7.56
N HIS A 342 9.84 26.55 6.94
CA HIS A 342 11.10 27.27 7.13
C HIS A 342 11.10 28.27 8.30
N GLN A 343 9.93 28.53 8.88
CA GLN A 343 9.74 29.32 10.11
C GLN A 343 9.01 28.47 11.16
N LYS A 344 8.98 28.92 12.43
CA LYS A 344 8.18 28.26 13.47
C LYS A 344 6.67 28.45 13.20
N PRO A 345 5.88 27.38 12.95
CA PRO A 345 4.44 27.48 12.77
C PRO A 345 3.75 27.91 14.07
N THR A 346 2.56 28.51 13.95
CA THR A 346 1.67 28.82 15.07
C THR A 346 1.02 27.56 15.66
N GLU A 347 0.49 27.65 16.89
CA GLU A 347 -0.28 26.55 17.48
C GLU A 347 -1.48 26.16 16.60
N GLN A 348 -2.12 27.16 15.97
CA GLN A 348 -3.24 26.92 15.08
C GLN A 348 -2.80 26.19 13.80
N GLU A 349 -1.68 26.55 13.17
CA GLU A 349 -1.17 25.81 12.00
C GLU A 349 -0.75 24.39 12.35
N CYS A 350 -0.16 24.15 13.53
CA CYS A 350 0.11 22.78 13.98
C CYS A 350 -1.18 22.01 14.24
N ILE A 351 -2.17 22.58 14.92
CA ILE A 351 -3.48 21.93 15.13
C ILE A 351 -4.19 21.70 13.80
N ASP A 352 -4.13 22.65 12.87
CA ASP A 352 -4.72 22.54 11.54
C ASP A 352 -3.94 21.61 10.62
N ALA A 353 -2.66 21.33 10.88
CA ALA A 353 -1.85 20.33 10.18
C ALA A 353 -1.81 18.96 10.88
N VAL A 354 -2.25 18.85 12.14
CA VAL A 354 -2.67 17.57 12.76
C VAL A 354 -4.09 17.23 12.36
N ARG A 355 -4.98 18.22 12.26
CA ARG A 355 -6.33 18.08 11.72
C ARG A 355 -6.32 17.85 10.21
N LYS A 356 -5.48 18.58 9.45
CA LYS A 356 -5.02 18.23 8.09
C LYS A 356 -3.94 17.13 8.10
N GLN A 357 -3.83 16.36 9.19
CA GLN A 357 -3.32 14.99 9.26
C GLN A 357 -4.34 14.05 9.95
N PHE A 358 -5.65 14.36 9.86
CA PHE A 358 -6.76 13.50 10.34
C PHE A 358 -7.90 13.30 9.30
N TYR A 359 -7.67 13.46 7.97
CA TYR A 359 -8.57 13.33 6.79
C TYR A 359 -8.14 13.22 5.21
N SER A 360 -7.09 13.04 4.33
CA SER A 360 -5.64 12.84 3.89
C SER A 360 -4.58 11.72 4.13
N GLY A 361 -3.54 12.06 4.89
CA GLY A 361 -2.16 11.59 4.75
C GLY A 361 -1.22 12.63 4.13
N GLU A 362 -1.71 13.77 3.62
CA GLU A 362 -0.91 14.94 3.24
C GLU A 362 -0.78 15.91 4.42
N GLY A 363 -0.20 17.10 4.22
CA GLY A 363 -0.11 18.12 5.27
C GLY A 363 0.88 17.80 6.39
N ALA A 364 1.63 16.70 6.24
CA ALA A 364 2.73 16.33 7.11
C ALA A 364 3.67 17.52 7.37
N ILE A 365 3.85 17.83 8.65
CA ILE A 365 4.69 18.93 9.13
C ILE A 365 6.14 18.47 9.02
N GLN A 366 6.97 19.27 8.34
CA GLN A 366 8.41 19.09 8.32
C GLN A 366 9.11 20.40 8.66
N TYR A 367 9.71 20.49 9.85
CA TYR A 367 10.37 21.69 10.33
C TYR A 367 11.83 21.71 9.84
N ALA A 368 12.09 22.47 8.77
CA ALA A 368 13.37 22.51 8.09
C ALA A 368 14.55 23.06 8.94
N PRO A 369 14.39 24.11 9.77
CA PRO A 369 15.50 24.65 10.57
C PRO A 369 16.15 23.60 11.47
N GLU A 370 15.36 22.69 12.06
CA GLU A 370 15.84 21.62 12.91
C GLU A 370 16.63 20.55 12.14
N ALA A 371 16.11 20.11 10.99
CA ALA A 371 16.81 19.18 10.09
C ALA A 371 18.13 19.78 9.58
N ILE A 372 18.11 21.06 9.19
CA ILE A 372 19.28 21.79 8.72
C ILE A 372 20.30 21.96 9.84
N ALA A 373 19.89 22.33 11.05
CA ALA A 373 20.78 22.48 12.20
C ALA A 373 21.43 21.13 12.60
N ARG A 374 20.67 20.02 12.63
CA ARG A 374 21.24 18.67 12.80
C ARG A 374 22.21 18.30 11.69
N SER A 375 21.95 18.74 10.46
CA SER A 375 22.82 18.43 9.32
C SER A 375 24.13 19.21 9.29
N ASN A 376 24.24 20.30 10.06
CA ASN A 376 25.43 21.15 10.17
C ASN A 376 26.12 21.02 11.54
N SER A 377 26.02 19.85 12.17
CA SER A 377 26.68 19.49 13.43
C SER A 377 28.21 19.61 13.41
N ASP A 378 28.85 19.67 12.24
CA ASP A 378 30.28 19.95 12.07
C ASP A 378 30.63 21.44 12.27
N LEU A 379 29.63 22.33 12.20
CA LEU A 379 29.76 23.78 12.42
C LEU A 379 29.05 24.23 13.71
N LEU A 380 27.92 23.59 14.02
CA LEU A 380 27.08 23.85 15.19
C LEU A 380 27.46 22.86 16.30
N THR A 381 28.69 22.99 16.80
CA THR A 381 29.36 22.01 17.67
C THR A 381 28.84 21.97 19.11
N ASP A 382 28.06 22.97 19.51
CA ASP A 382 27.49 23.12 20.85
C ASP A 382 26.07 23.72 20.79
N ALA A 383 25.42 23.79 21.96
CA ALA A 383 24.05 24.26 22.08
C ALA A 383 23.88 25.76 21.81
N ASP A 384 24.88 26.59 22.13
CA ASP A 384 24.78 28.05 21.97
C ASP A 384 24.90 28.42 20.49
N LEU A 385 25.89 27.88 19.77
CA LEU A 385 26.02 28.01 18.31
C LEU A 385 24.76 27.48 17.59
N ARG A 386 24.20 26.36 18.05
CA ARG A 386 22.95 25.82 17.51
C ARG A 386 21.78 26.79 17.70
N THR A 387 21.60 27.34 18.91
CA THR A 387 20.51 28.27 19.23
C THR A 387 20.65 29.58 18.47
N ASP A 388 21.86 30.15 18.37
CA ASP A 388 22.09 31.37 17.58
C ASP A 388 21.94 31.12 16.07
N PHE A 389 22.29 29.93 15.55
CA PHE A 389 21.98 29.56 14.16
C PHE A 389 20.46 29.43 13.91
N LEU A 390 19.72 28.73 14.77
CA LEU A 390 18.25 28.59 14.64
C LEU A 390 17.55 29.96 14.71
N LYS A 391 18.04 30.86 15.56
CA LYS A 391 17.61 32.25 15.66
C LYS A 391 17.95 33.07 14.40
N ALA A 392 19.16 32.93 13.86
CA ALA A 392 19.55 33.55 12.60
C ALA A 392 18.73 33.00 11.41
N TYR A 393 18.36 31.72 11.43
CA TYR A 393 17.52 31.09 10.41
C TYR A 393 16.10 31.65 10.42
N ASN A 394 15.45 31.69 11.59
CA ASN A 394 14.12 32.28 11.76
C ASN A 394 14.10 33.81 11.51
N GLN A 395 15.26 34.46 11.45
CA GLN A 395 15.43 35.86 11.05
C GLN A 395 15.77 36.05 9.55
N GLY A 396 15.85 34.96 8.76
CA GLY A 396 16.22 34.99 7.34
C GLY A 396 17.69 35.28 7.05
N VAL A 397 18.56 35.30 8.06
CA VAL A 397 19.99 35.70 7.95
C VAL A 397 20.97 34.54 8.15
N ALA A 398 20.51 33.29 8.26
CA ALA A 398 21.37 32.11 8.34
C ALA A 398 22.47 32.01 7.26
N PRO A 399 22.25 32.40 5.98
CA PRO A 399 23.33 32.40 4.99
C PRO A 399 24.47 33.36 5.34
N ALA A 400 24.13 34.56 5.81
CA ALA A 400 25.10 35.56 6.26
C ALA A 400 25.78 35.14 7.57
N TRP A 401 25.05 34.52 8.49
CA TRP A 401 25.60 33.96 9.73
C TRP A 401 26.64 32.88 9.44
N LEU A 402 26.37 31.94 8.53
CA LEU A 402 27.32 30.90 8.13
C LEU A 402 28.55 31.50 7.45
N GLN A 403 28.39 32.45 6.52
CA GLN A 403 29.53 33.10 5.87
C GLN A 403 30.36 33.97 6.85
N GLN A 404 29.75 34.54 7.88
CA GLN A 404 30.46 35.30 8.91
C GLN A 404 31.33 34.40 9.81
N HIS A 405 30.82 33.24 10.21
CA HIS A 405 31.56 32.28 11.06
C HIS A 405 32.55 31.42 10.24
N HIS A 406 32.25 31.19 8.96
CA HIS A 406 33.09 30.40 8.05
C HIS A 406 33.34 31.14 6.72
N PRO A 407 34.17 32.22 6.70
CA PRO A 407 34.36 33.04 5.49
C PRO A 407 34.95 32.33 4.28
N GLN A 408 35.56 31.15 4.46
CA GLN A 408 36.10 30.30 3.39
C GLN A 408 35.04 29.39 2.74
N MET A 409 33.82 29.34 3.28
CA MET A 409 32.73 28.52 2.72
C MET A 409 32.38 28.99 1.30
N SER A 410 32.32 28.05 0.36
CA SER A 410 31.91 28.35 -1.01
C SER A 410 30.39 28.52 -1.11
N ALA A 411 29.90 29.29 -2.09
CA ALA A 411 28.46 29.45 -2.30
C ALA A 411 27.73 28.12 -2.53
N ALA A 412 28.36 27.17 -3.23
CA ALA A 412 27.80 25.83 -3.47
C ALA A 412 27.74 24.98 -2.18
N GLU A 413 28.74 25.09 -1.30
CA GLU A 413 28.67 24.46 0.03
C GLU A 413 27.59 25.11 0.91
N LEU A 414 27.52 26.44 0.92
CA LEU A 414 26.53 27.20 1.69
C LEU A 414 25.11 26.82 1.28
N GLU A 415 24.84 26.73 -0.02
CA GLU A 415 23.54 26.32 -0.55
C GLU A 415 23.20 24.87 -0.16
N HIS A 416 24.11 23.92 -0.41
CA HIS A 416 23.91 22.51 -0.10
C HIS A 416 23.71 22.24 1.40
N ARG A 417 24.30 23.07 2.27
CA ARG A 417 24.12 23.02 3.72
C ARG A 417 22.71 23.44 4.18
N LEU A 418 21.92 24.10 3.33
CA LEU A 418 20.65 24.74 3.71
C LEU A 418 19.35 24.04 3.23
N GLY A 419 19.36 22.80 2.70
CA GLY A 419 18.09 22.11 2.32
C GLY A 419 18.09 20.57 2.25
N ARG A 420 17.71 19.84 3.32
CA ARG A 420 17.95 18.37 3.51
C ARG A 420 16.73 17.53 4.17
N TYR A 421 15.76 16.81 3.48
CA TYR A 421 14.44 16.21 4.05
C TYR A 421 13.50 15.09 3.29
N GLY A 422 12.43 14.36 3.86
CA GLY A 422 11.33 13.44 3.19
C GLY A 422 10.21 12.54 3.98
N LEU A 423 9.02 12.00 3.41
CA LEU A 423 7.77 11.18 3.93
C LEU A 423 6.67 10.48 2.91
N ASN A 424 5.34 10.04 3.18
CA ASN A 424 4.31 9.21 2.30
C ASN A 424 2.66 9.11 2.60
N PRO A 425 1.68 8.42 1.81
CA PRO A 425 0.13 8.67 1.54
C PRO A 425 -1.14 7.73 1.93
N CYS A 426 -2.49 8.04 1.60
CA CYS A 426 -3.85 7.34 1.95
C CYS A 426 -5.27 7.53 1.12
N VAL A 427 -6.52 6.98 1.47
CA VAL A 427 -7.97 6.91 0.80
C VAL A 427 -9.46 6.92 1.49
N THR A 428 -10.58 7.33 0.83
CA THR A 428 -12.00 7.66 1.32
C THR A 428 -12.79 6.88 2.43
N ALA A 429 -13.79 7.55 3.06
CA ALA A 429 -14.72 7.06 4.12
C ALA A 429 -16.02 6.32 3.75
N ASP A 430 -16.82 6.74 2.77
CA ASP A 430 -18.14 6.12 2.55
C ASP A 430 -18.09 4.81 1.73
N THR A 431 -16.97 4.56 1.08
CA THR A 431 -16.58 3.29 0.44
C THR A 431 -16.99 2.08 1.26
N TRP A 432 -17.73 1.16 0.66
CA TRP A 432 -18.09 -0.10 1.26
C TRP A 432 -16.94 -1.10 1.19
N VAL A 433 -16.72 -1.78 2.30
CA VAL A 433 -15.75 -2.86 2.45
C VAL A 433 -16.53 -4.10 2.88
N HIS A 434 -16.31 -5.22 2.22
CA HIS A 434 -16.95 -6.48 2.54
C HIS A 434 -16.17 -7.16 3.67
N THR A 435 -16.73 -7.10 4.88
CA THR A 435 -16.17 -7.68 6.11
C THR A 435 -16.71 -9.09 6.36
N GLU A 436 -16.05 -9.88 7.21
CA GLU A 436 -16.58 -11.12 7.82
C GLU A 436 -17.94 -10.93 8.51
N ALA A 437 -18.24 -9.73 9.01
CA ALA A 437 -19.54 -9.35 9.58
C ALA A 437 -20.55 -8.82 8.53
N GLY A 438 -20.27 -9.01 7.23
CA GLY A 438 -21.04 -8.45 6.11
C GLY A 438 -20.47 -7.13 5.60
N ALA A 439 -21.21 -6.38 4.79
CA ALA A 439 -20.70 -5.09 4.30
C ALA A 439 -20.64 -4.05 5.42
N ARG A 440 -19.59 -3.23 5.45
CA ARG A 440 -19.47 -2.03 6.31
C ARG A 440 -18.87 -0.89 5.49
N GLN A 441 -19.25 0.36 5.74
CA GLN A 441 -18.59 1.50 5.08
C GLN A 441 -17.28 1.82 5.82
N VAL A 442 -16.23 2.31 5.13
CA VAL A 442 -14.94 2.66 5.72
C VAL A 442 -15.14 3.50 6.98
N LYS A 443 -16.09 4.44 7.01
CA LYS A 443 -16.46 5.26 8.17
C LYS A 443 -16.83 4.49 9.46
N GLN A 444 -17.27 3.24 9.33
CA GLN A 444 -17.57 2.33 10.44
C GLN A 444 -16.35 1.50 10.86
N LEU A 445 -15.34 1.46 9.98
CA LEU A 445 -14.08 0.73 9.98
C LEU A 445 -12.86 1.68 10.09
N ILE A 446 -13.12 2.96 10.35
CA ILE A 446 -12.16 4.03 10.59
C ILE A 446 -11.24 3.58 11.72
N GLY A 447 -9.96 3.62 11.40
CA GLY A 447 -8.85 2.79 11.85
C GLY A 447 -9.14 1.61 12.77
N LYS A 448 -10.19 0.87 12.44
CA LYS A 448 -10.77 -0.25 13.14
C LYS A 448 -10.34 -1.52 12.41
N GLN A 449 -9.67 -2.47 13.08
CA GLN A 449 -9.16 -3.75 12.55
C GLN A 449 -10.21 -4.68 11.88
N HIS A 450 -10.81 -4.29 10.75
CA HIS A 450 -12.15 -4.69 10.32
C HIS A 450 -12.42 -6.03 9.59
N GLY A 451 -12.18 -6.15 8.28
CA GLY A 451 -12.69 -7.23 7.42
C GLY A 451 -12.76 -6.83 5.93
N THR A 452 -12.04 -7.46 5.00
CA THR A 452 -11.90 -6.91 3.63
C THR A 452 -11.74 -7.96 2.53
N TYR A 453 -12.79 -8.67 2.16
CA TYR A 453 -12.78 -9.73 1.15
C TYR A 453 -12.11 -9.33 -0.20
N ILE A 454 -10.85 -9.75 -0.47
CA ILE A 454 -10.03 -9.37 -1.65
C ILE A 454 -10.01 -10.43 -2.79
N ASN A 455 -11.17 -10.89 -3.27
CA ASN A 455 -11.39 -12.06 -4.16
C ASN A 455 -11.39 -13.47 -3.52
N GLY A 456 -10.91 -13.73 -2.31
CA GLY A 456 -11.45 -13.17 -1.07
C GLY A 456 -11.65 -14.21 0.05
N GLU A 457 -10.68 -15.00 0.50
CA GLU A 457 -10.82 -15.66 1.83
C GLU A 457 -10.75 -14.60 2.96
N LEU A 458 -9.99 -14.76 4.06
CA LEU A 458 -9.63 -13.62 4.95
C LEU A 458 -8.09 -13.29 4.98
N PHE A 459 -7.75 -12.02 4.83
CA PHE A 459 -6.49 -11.30 5.11
C PHE A 459 -6.95 -10.14 6.02
N SER A 460 -6.05 -9.27 6.46
CA SER A 460 -6.46 -8.17 7.33
C SER A 460 -5.51 -7.01 7.44
N THR A 461 -6.03 -5.88 7.90
CA THR A 461 -5.22 -4.71 8.26
C THR A 461 -4.31 -4.96 9.45
N THR A 462 -3.42 -4.02 9.71
CA THR A 462 -2.95 -3.74 11.07
C THR A 462 -4.12 -3.36 12.01
N PRO A 463 -3.95 -3.30 13.33
CA PRO A 463 -5.04 -2.93 14.25
C PRO A 463 -5.73 -1.61 13.91
N GLU A 464 -4.98 -0.68 13.32
CA GLU A 464 -5.41 0.66 12.91
C GLU A 464 -6.25 0.67 11.62
N GLY A 465 -6.90 -0.45 11.24
CA GLY A 465 -7.95 -0.51 10.22
C GLY A 465 -7.73 0.34 8.97
N PHE A 466 -8.78 1.06 8.55
CA PHE A 466 -8.67 2.22 7.67
C PHE A 466 -8.26 3.46 8.46
N PHE A 467 -6.97 3.62 8.74
CA PHE A 467 -6.46 4.68 9.58
C PHE A 467 -6.82 6.07 9.05
N PHE A 468 -7.33 6.92 9.95
CA PHE A 468 -7.62 8.32 9.68
C PHE A 468 -6.29 9.10 9.56
N SER A 469 -6.10 9.84 8.47
CA SER A 469 -5.07 10.90 8.39
C SER A 469 -5.41 11.90 7.27
N GLY A 470 -4.91 13.16 7.31
CA GLY A 470 -4.95 14.38 6.41
C GLY A 470 -6.13 15.39 6.20
N ILE A 471 -6.34 15.93 4.97
CA ILE A 471 -7.57 16.31 4.20
C ILE A 471 -7.25 16.01 2.71
N LYS A 472 -7.96 15.12 1.98
CA LYS A 472 -7.64 14.79 0.55
C LYS A 472 -8.86 14.75 -0.37
N PRO A 473 -8.64 14.68 -1.69
CA PRO A 473 -9.71 14.61 -2.66
C PRO A 473 -9.98 13.19 -3.23
N VAL A 474 -11.25 12.91 -3.62
CA VAL A 474 -11.85 11.60 -3.95
C VAL A 474 -12.37 11.41 -5.43
N ILE A 475 -12.27 10.20 -6.07
CA ILE A 475 -12.93 9.70 -7.33
C ILE A 475 -13.92 8.60 -7.04
N GLN A 476 -15.13 8.65 -7.62
CA GLN A 476 -15.80 7.60 -8.36
C GLN A 476 -15.07 7.33 -9.67
N LEU A 477 -14.52 6.14 -9.72
CA LEU A 477 -14.48 5.35 -10.92
C LEU A 477 -15.92 4.95 -11.27
N GLN A 478 -16.44 5.30 -12.45
CA GLN A 478 -17.77 4.88 -12.92
C GLN A 478 -17.65 3.82 -14.00
N THR A 479 -18.57 2.84 -14.04
CA THR A 479 -18.51 1.73 -15.01
C THR A 479 -19.78 1.52 -15.82
N GLN A 480 -19.63 0.95 -17.01
CA GLN A 480 -20.69 0.60 -17.96
C GLN A 480 -21.72 -0.36 -17.35
N GLU A 481 -21.28 -1.21 -16.45
CA GLU A 481 -22.11 -2.16 -15.71
C GLU A 481 -22.81 -1.51 -14.51
N GLY A 482 -22.42 -0.30 -14.09
CA GLY A 482 -23.08 0.47 -13.03
C GLY A 482 -22.35 0.51 -11.68
N HIS A 483 -21.16 -0.10 -11.58
CA HIS A 483 -20.35 -0.06 -10.37
C HIS A 483 -19.68 1.31 -10.20
N GLU A 484 -19.40 1.69 -8.95
CA GLU A 484 -18.80 2.98 -8.59
C GLU A 484 -17.82 2.81 -7.42
N LEU A 485 -16.62 3.42 -7.44
CA LEU A 485 -15.74 3.51 -6.25
C LEU A 485 -15.12 4.88 -6.07
N ARG A 486 -15.35 5.41 -4.87
CA ARG A 486 -14.87 6.59 -4.13
C ARG A 486 -13.44 6.39 -3.48
N MET A 487 -12.28 6.87 -4.00
CA MET A 487 -10.86 6.62 -3.48
C MET A 487 -9.82 7.82 -3.43
N THR A 488 -8.50 7.72 -3.77
CA THR A 488 -7.58 8.89 -4.01
C THR A 488 -6.66 8.77 -5.24
N ALA A 489 -6.01 9.88 -5.66
CA ALA A 489 -5.13 10.03 -6.85
C ALA A 489 -4.40 8.80 -7.36
N ASN A 490 -3.27 8.37 -6.80
CA ASN A 490 -2.74 8.31 -5.43
C ASN A 490 -3.22 7.11 -4.66
N HIS A 491 -4.20 6.40 -5.20
CA HIS A 491 -4.48 5.07 -4.79
C HIS A 491 -4.59 4.08 -5.93
N GLN A 492 -3.72 3.08 -5.83
CA GLN A 492 -3.61 1.99 -6.77
C GLN A 492 -4.85 1.13 -6.65
N VAL A 493 -5.91 1.44 -7.42
CA VAL A 493 -6.66 0.35 -8.04
C VAL A 493 -5.81 -0.24 -9.14
N LEU A 494 -6.33 -1.30 -9.72
CA LEU A 494 -5.59 -2.29 -10.46
C LEU A 494 -6.31 -2.40 -11.81
N LYS A 495 -5.58 -2.70 -12.88
CA LYS A 495 -6.10 -2.68 -14.23
C LYS A 495 -5.94 -4.02 -14.91
N VAL A 496 -6.93 -4.30 -15.72
CA VAL A 496 -7.13 -5.45 -16.60
C VAL A 496 -6.20 -5.24 -17.79
N THR A 497 -5.09 -6.00 -18.00
CA THR A 497 -4.02 -5.81 -19.06
C THR A 497 -3.73 -6.82 -20.25
N SER A 498 -4.30 -8.04 -20.36
CA SER A 498 -4.23 -8.88 -21.62
C SER A 498 -5.57 -9.65 -21.91
N GLN A 499 -5.73 -10.79 -22.60
CA GLN A 499 -6.88 -11.70 -22.29
C GLN A 499 -6.84 -13.08 -22.98
N THR A 500 -7.34 -14.11 -22.28
CA THR A 500 -7.68 -15.40 -22.88
C THR A 500 -9.05 -15.93 -22.39
N GLN A 501 -9.47 -17.11 -22.87
CA GLN A 501 -10.64 -17.83 -22.33
C GLN A 501 -10.36 -18.51 -20.97
N LYS A 502 -9.09 -18.70 -20.60
CA LYS A 502 -8.65 -19.45 -19.41
C LYS A 502 -8.07 -18.53 -18.33
N ALA A 503 -6.97 -17.88 -18.67
CA ALA A 503 -6.16 -17.04 -17.79
C ALA A 503 -6.37 -15.55 -18.05
N GLN A 504 -6.09 -14.77 -17.01
CA GLN A 504 -6.22 -13.33 -16.94
C GLN A 504 -5.01 -12.74 -16.13
N TYR A 505 -4.69 -11.45 -16.29
CA TYR A 505 -3.40 -10.75 -16.12
C TYR A 505 -3.63 -9.23 -15.95
N THR A 506 -2.77 -8.50 -15.22
CA THR A 506 -3.19 -7.23 -14.57
C THR A 506 -2.02 -6.25 -14.29
N GLU A 507 -2.23 -4.95 -14.01
CA GLU A 507 -1.18 -3.97 -13.55
C GLU A 507 -1.74 -2.94 -12.55
N TRP A 508 -1.03 -2.51 -11.48
CA TRP A 508 -1.52 -1.39 -10.63
C TRP A 508 -1.65 -0.08 -11.44
N VAL A 509 -2.84 0.53 -11.41
CA VAL A 509 -3.17 1.82 -12.03
C VAL A 509 -4.00 2.65 -11.06
N GLU A 510 -3.35 3.60 -10.40
CA GLU A 510 -4.03 4.56 -9.53
C GLU A 510 -5.10 5.32 -10.30
N ALA A 511 -6.27 5.44 -9.69
CA ALA A 511 -7.51 5.25 -10.44
C ALA A 511 -7.83 6.36 -11.47
N GLY A 512 -7.13 7.50 -11.40
CA GLY A 512 -7.28 8.60 -12.34
C GLY A 512 -6.67 8.39 -13.73
N GLN A 513 -5.89 7.32 -13.95
CA GLN A 513 -5.42 6.94 -15.30
C GLN A 513 -6.38 6.00 -16.02
N LEU A 514 -7.49 5.62 -15.40
CA LEU A 514 -8.44 4.70 -15.99
C LEU A 514 -9.27 5.41 -17.05
N GLN A 515 -9.09 4.98 -18.30
CA GLN A 515 -9.72 5.59 -19.46
C GLN A 515 -11.09 4.96 -19.75
N GLN A 516 -11.97 5.68 -20.45
CA GLN A 516 -13.22 5.09 -20.95
C GLN A 516 -12.91 3.89 -21.87
N GLY A 517 -13.45 2.72 -21.53
CA GLY A 517 -13.18 1.46 -22.21
C GLY A 517 -12.06 0.62 -21.58
N ASP A 518 -11.28 1.18 -20.65
CA ASP A 518 -10.48 0.36 -19.73
C ASP A 518 -11.40 -0.58 -18.97
N ARG A 519 -10.82 -1.65 -18.45
CA ARG A 519 -11.53 -2.50 -17.50
C ARG A 519 -10.72 -2.58 -16.20
N VAL A 520 -11.44 -2.93 -15.15
CA VAL A 520 -10.94 -3.16 -13.80
C VAL A 520 -11.65 -4.42 -13.29
N LEU A 521 -11.01 -5.27 -12.46
CA LEU A 521 -11.83 -6.23 -11.71
C LEU A 521 -12.70 -5.43 -10.73
N ILE A 522 -13.84 -6.03 -10.45
CA ILE A 522 -14.44 -6.02 -9.14
C ILE A 522 -14.18 -7.41 -8.53
N HIS A 523 -14.27 -7.54 -7.21
CA HIS A 523 -13.83 -8.76 -6.57
C HIS A 523 -14.71 -9.95 -6.95
N ASN A 524 -14.06 -11.06 -7.30
CA ASN A 524 -14.74 -12.34 -7.36
C ASN A 524 -15.22 -12.69 -5.95
N HIS A 525 -16.54 -12.76 -5.76
CA HIS A 525 -17.13 -13.15 -4.48
C HIS A 525 -17.93 -14.44 -4.59
N ARG A 526 -17.38 -15.41 -5.34
CA ARG A 526 -17.86 -16.79 -5.44
C ARG A 526 -17.02 -17.71 -4.53
N GLY A 527 -17.70 -18.38 -3.57
CA GLY A 527 -17.44 -19.20 -2.34
C GLY A 527 -18.64 -19.67 -1.38
N LEU A 528 -19.32 -19.11 -0.33
CA LEU A 528 -19.08 -18.30 0.89
C LEU A 528 -19.36 -19.03 2.21
N GLN A 529 -18.80 -18.47 3.29
CA GLN A 529 -19.21 -18.75 4.67
C GLN A 529 -20.28 -17.72 5.00
N PRO A 530 -21.56 -18.11 5.16
CA PRO A 530 -22.66 -17.18 5.43
C PRO A 530 -22.31 -16.23 6.57
N TRP A 531 -22.11 -14.95 6.26
CA TRP A 531 -21.71 -14.01 7.30
C TRP A 531 -22.86 -13.83 8.30
N GLU A 532 -22.49 -13.97 9.57
CA GLU A 532 -23.41 -13.76 10.67
C GLU A 532 -23.76 -12.27 10.79
N GLY A 533 -24.96 -11.99 11.26
CA GLY A 533 -25.47 -10.62 11.33
C GLY A 533 -26.92 -10.55 11.80
N THR A 534 -27.50 -9.36 11.74
CA THR A 534 -28.89 -9.15 12.13
C THR A 534 -29.86 -9.60 11.03
N GLY A 535 -31.03 -10.10 11.46
CA GLY A 535 -32.15 -10.43 10.59
C GLY A 535 -32.12 -11.83 9.98
N THR A 536 -33.31 -12.39 9.76
CA THR A 536 -33.55 -13.72 9.18
C THR A 536 -33.94 -13.68 7.70
N GLU A 537 -33.88 -14.83 7.01
CA GLU A 537 -34.35 -14.98 5.62
C GLU A 537 -35.83 -14.58 5.44
N ASP A 538 -36.68 -14.89 6.43
CA ASP A 538 -38.10 -14.56 6.40
C ASP A 538 -38.36 -13.06 6.56
N GLU A 539 -37.65 -12.39 7.48
CA GLU A 539 -37.70 -10.94 7.63
C GLU A 539 -37.15 -10.21 6.39
N GLY A 540 -36.05 -10.72 5.84
CA GLY A 540 -35.49 -10.23 4.58
C GLY A 540 -36.52 -10.29 3.46
N TRP A 541 -37.12 -11.46 3.23
CA TRP A 541 -38.14 -11.64 2.19
C TRP A 541 -39.34 -10.71 2.37
N LEU A 542 -39.84 -10.56 3.60
CA LEU A 542 -40.93 -9.63 3.90
C LEU A 542 -40.54 -8.18 3.59
N LEU A 543 -39.30 -7.77 3.87
CA LEU A 543 -38.85 -6.39 3.66
C LEU A 543 -38.49 -6.08 2.20
N GLY A 544 -37.88 -7.02 1.47
CA GLY A 544 -37.62 -6.87 0.03
C GLY A 544 -38.93 -6.75 -0.75
N ASN A 545 -39.90 -7.61 -0.43
CA ASN A 545 -41.23 -7.56 -0.98
C ASN A 545 -42.01 -6.28 -0.56
N PHE A 546 -41.70 -5.72 0.61
CA PHE A 546 -42.23 -4.43 1.05
C PHE A 546 -41.65 -3.23 0.28
N ILE A 547 -40.38 -3.29 -0.12
CA ILE A 547 -39.71 -2.22 -0.88
C ILE A 547 -40.23 -2.12 -2.32
N GLY A 548 -40.53 -3.25 -2.98
CA GLY A 548 -41.26 -3.28 -4.26
C GLY A 548 -42.74 -2.93 -4.08
N ASP A 549 -43.59 -3.95 -3.92
CA ASP A 549 -45.06 -3.85 -3.94
C ASP A 549 -45.71 -3.32 -2.63
N GLY A 550 -45.00 -3.33 -1.50
CA GLY A 550 -45.56 -2.94 -0.21
C GLY A 550 -45.77 -1.44 0.00
N CYS A 551 -46.49 -1.06 1.06
CA CYS A 551 -46.68 0.33 1.44
C CYS A 551 -46.92 0.56 2.93
N PHE A 552 -46.59 1.76 3.40
CA PHE A 552 -46.98 2.25 4.72
C PHE A 552 -48.43 2.75 4.70
N SER A 553 -49.17 2.44 5.77
CA SER A 553 -50.55 2.85 5.98
C SER A 553 -50.67 3.46 7.37
N VAL A 554 -50.96 4.76 7.43
CA VAL A 554 -51.12 5.52 8.67
C VAL A 554 -52.50 6.18 8.68
N ASN A 555 -53.20 6.08 9.81
CA ASN A 555 -54.48 6.76 10.05
C ASN A 555 -54.37 7.54 11.37
N GLU A 556 -54.13 8.85 11.26
CA GLU A 556 -53.92 9.73 12.42
C GLU A 556 -55.15 9.82 13.33
N ALA A 557 -56.37 9.73 12.77
CA ALA A 557 -57.61 9.77 13.54
C ALA A 557 -57.83 8.51 14.43
N THR A 558 -57.05 7.45 14.21
CA THR A 558 -57.03 6.25 15.05
C THR A 558 -55.64 5.93 15.62
N HIS A 559 -54.66 6.82 15.42
CA HIS A 559 -53.22 6.60 15.66
C HIS A 559 -52.65 5.27 15.14
N SER A 560 -53.31 4.64 14.14
CA SER A 560 -52.93 3.30 13.70
C SER A 560 -51.88 3.37 12.60
N ARG A 561 -50.85 2.52 12.73
CA ARG A 561 -49.69 2.45 11.85
C ARG A 561 -49.47 1.00 11.43
N GLN A 562 -49.52 0.74 10.13
CA GLN A 562 -49.45 -0.60 9.53
C GLN A 562 -48.54 -0.61 8.31
N GLY A 563 -47.77 -1.68 8.13
CA GLY A 563 -47.17 -2.04 6.85
C GLY A 563 -48.12 -2.97 6.12
N LYS A 564 -48.22 -2.83 4.80
CA LYS A 564 -49.01 -3.70 3.92
C LYS A 564 -48.15 -4.25 2.79
N LEU A 565 -48.31 -5.54 2.49
CA LEU A 565 -47.83 -6.20 1.27
C LEU A 565 -49.02 -6.42 0.34
N ARG A 566 -48.78 -6.42 -0.98
CA ARG A 566 -49.83 -6.49 -2.01
C ARG A 566 -49.41 -7.43 -3.13
N TYR A 567 -50.38 -8.16 -3.68
CA TYR A 567 -50.13 -9.16 -4.73
C TYR A 567 -51.20 -9.05 -5.82
N TRP A 568 -50.73 -8.91 -7.06
CA TRP A 568 -51.54 -8.82 -8.28
C TRP A 568 -51.36 -10.07 -9.15
N GLY A 569 -52.09 -10.13 -10.28
CA GLY A 569 -52.01 -11.24 -11.24
C GLY A 569 -52.65 -12.52 -10.74
N ASP A 570 -52.44 -13.62 -11.47
CA ASP A 570 -53.16 -14.88 -11.21
C ASP A 570 -52.63 -15.63 -9.98
N ARG A 571 -51.38 -15.39 -9.59
CA ARG A 571 -50.70 -16.01 -8.42
C ARG A 571 -50.90 -15.27 -7.10
N GLN A 572 -51.73 -14.21 -7.08
CA GLN A 572 -51.98 -13.39 -5.90
C GLN A 572 -52.44 -14.15 -4.65
N VAL A 573 -53.13 -15.28 -4.82
CA VAL A 573 -53.58 -16.16 -3.71
C VAL A 573 -52.42 -16.96 -3.13
N GLU A 574 -51.59 -17.54 -3.99
CA GLU A 574 -50.40 -18.31 -3.59
C GLU A 574 -49.40 -17.41 -2.84
N MET A 575 -49.19 -16.19 -3.36
CA MET A 575 -48.28 -15.21 -2.76
C MET A 575 -48.80 -14.62 -1.43
N VAL A 576 -50.10 -14.29 -1.30
CA VAL A 576 -50.62 -13.82 0.00
C VAL A 576 -50.65 -14.93 1.05
N GLU A 577 -50.89 -16.19 0.65
CA GLU A 577 -50.75 -17.34 1.54
C GLU A 577 -49.30 -17.55 1.98
N PHE A 578 -48.33 -17.45 1.07
CA PHE A 578 -46.92 -17.52 1.43
C PHE A 578 -46.54 -16.39 2.39
N ALA A 579 -46.92 -15.15 2.08
CA ALA A 579 -46.68 -13.99 2.93
C ALA A 579 -47.30 -14.14 4.34
N LEU A 580 -48.51 -14.69 4.45
CA LEU A 580 -49.13 -15.00 5.75
C LEU A 580 -48.37 -16.09 6.53
N LYS A 581 -47.84 -17.11 5.84
CA LYS A 581 -47.01 -18.16 6.46
C LYS A 581 -45.67 -17.57 6.94
N THR A 582 -45.02 -16.74 6.13
CA THR A 582 -43.76 -16.05 6.45
C THR A 582 -43.93 -15.03 7.58
N CYS A 583 -44.99 -14.22 7.57
CA CYS A 583 -45.31 -13.32 8.69
C CYS A 583 -45.50 -14.04 10.02
N LYS A 584 -46.02 -15.28 10.02
CA LYS A 584 -46.18 -16.09 11.23
C LYS A 584 -44.91 -16.78 11.71
N ARG A 585 -43.94 -17.03 10.82
CA ARG A 585 -42.60 -17.51 11.20
C ARG A 585 -41.77 -16.39 11.80
N ALA A 586 -41.74 -15.22 11.14
CA ALA A 586 -41.06 -14.03 11.65
C ALA A 586 -41.72 -13.45 12.92
N PHE A 587 -43.06 -13.49 13.02
CA PHE A 587 -43.82 -12.91 14.13
C PHE A 587 -44.88 -13.90 14.64
N PRO A 588 -44.63 -14.66 15.72
CA PRO A 588 -45.56 -15.67 16.23
C PRO A 588 -46.97 -15.13 16.54
N ASP A 589 -47.08 -13.89 17.01
CA ASP A 589 -48.35 -13.22 17.33
C ASP A 589 -49.11 -12.62 16.11
N PHE A 590 -48.71 -12.95 14.88
CA PHE A 590 -49.31 -12.36 13.67
C PHE A 590 -50.71 -12.90 13.36
N GLN A 591 -51.73 -12.24 13.91
CA GLN A 591 -53.15 -12.59 13.77
C GLN A 591 -53.86 -12.00 12.54
N ALA A 592 -53.15 -11.38 11.61
CA ALA A 592 -53.78 -10.79 10.41
C ALA A 592 -54.25 -11.86 9.41
N LYS A 593 -55.18 -11.47 8.53
CA LYS A 593 -55.68 -12.27 7.40
C LYS A 593 -55.46 -11.49 6.11
N GLY A 594 -55.22 -12.20 5.01
CA GLY A 594 -55.23 -11.60 3.67
C GLY A 594 -56.64 -11.09 3.33
N SER A 595 -56.73 -9.90 2.74
CA SER A 595 -57.99 -9.30 2.30
C SER A 595 -57.93 -8.94 0.82
N TYR A 596 -59.02 -9.20 0.07
CA TYR A 596 -59.09 -8.94 -1.36
C TYR A 596 -59.73 -7.57 -1.63
N SER A 597 -59.00 -6.68 -2.31
CA SER A 597 -59.55 -5.40 -2.77
C SER A 597 -60.29 -5.60 -4.09
N GLN A 598 -61.61 -5.73 -4.04
CA GLN A 598 -62.44 -5.84 -5.27
C GLN A 598 -62.22 -4.66 -6.22
N HIS A 599 -62.04 -3.45 -5.69
CA HIS A 599 -61.84 -2.24 -6.49
C HIS A 599 -60.45 -2.20 -7.16
N ASN A 600 -59.39 -2.68 -6.50
CA ASN A 600 -58.02 -2.63 -7.03
C ASN A 600 -57.52 -3.95 -7.64
N ARG A 601 -58.30 -5.04 -7.50
CA ARG A 601 -58.00 -6.41 -8.00
C ARG A 601 -56.65 -6.97 -7.54
N TYR A 602 -56.38 -6.84 -6.24
CA TYR A 602 -55.22 -7.43 -5.56
C TYR A 602 -55.63 -8.07 -4.22
N TYR A 603 -54.82 -8.98 -3.69
CA TYR A 603 -54.82 -9.33 -2.27
C TYR A 603 -53.81 -8.48 -1.50
N GLU A 604 -54.17 -8.01 -0.30
CA GLU A 604 -53.22 -7.39 0.64
C GLU A 604 -53.21 -8.10 1.99
N VAL A 605 -52.02 -8.18 2.59
CA VAL A 605 -51.81 -8.58 4.00
C VAL A 605 -51.14 -7.41 4.70
N GLY A 606 -51.60 -7.07 5.91
CA GLY A 606 -51.10 -5.90 6.62
C GLY A 606 -51.20 -6.00 8.13
N GLY A 607 -50.32 -5.27 8.82
CA GLY A 607 -50.28 -5.26 10.28
C GLY A 607 -49.21 -4.35 10.87
N ALA A 608 -49.28 -4.15 12.18
CA ALA A 608 -48.31 -3.34 12.92
C ALA A 608 -46.91 -3.99 12.97
N ALA A 609 -46.81 -5.32 12.92
CA ALA A 609 -45.53 -6.03 12.86
C ALA A 609 -44.74 -5.68 11.59
N LEU A 610 -45.40 -5.62 10.42
CA LEU A 610 -44.79 -5.19 9.17
C LEU A 610 -44.39 -3.71 9.18
N PHE A 611 -45.15 -2.85 9.88
CA PHE A 611 -44.74 -1.46 10.12
C PHE A 611 -43.45 -1.43 10.95
N LYS A 612 -43.43 -2.17 12.07
CA LYS A 612 -42.30 -2.24 12.99
C LYS A 612 -41.04 -2.76 12.28
N LEU A 613 -41.14 -3.86 11.53
CA LEU A 613 -40.04 -4.42 10.74
C LEU A 613 -39.46 -3.38 9.77
N ALA A 614 -40.31 -2.72 8.99
CA ALA A 614 -39.86 -1.70 8.05
C ALA A 614 -39.13 -0.55 8.76
N THR A 615 -39.68 -0.05 9.88
CA THR A 615 -39.01 1.01 10.67
C THR A 615 -37.76 0.54 11.42
N GLN A 616 -37.64 -0.76 11.74
CA GLN A 616 -36.50 -1.34 12.45
C GLN A 616 -35.24 -1.35 11.58
N TYR A 617 -35.39 -1.49 10.26
CA TYR A 617 -34.31 -1.37 9.27
C TYR A 617 -34.33 0.00 8.55
N GLY A 618 -34.85 1.04 9.21
CA GLY A 618 -34.72 2.43 8.79
C GLY A 618 -35.66 2.96 7.70
N LEU A 619 -36.59 2.14 7.16
CA LEU A 619 -37.53 2.62 6.13
C LEU A 619 -38.50 3.66 6.71
N GLN A 620 -38.83 4.67 5.90
CA GLN A 620 -39.72 5.76 6.29
C GLN A 620 -40.96 5.84 5.40
N ILE A 621 -42.03 6.43 5.93
CA ILE A 621 -43.36 6.51 5.30
C ILE A 621 -43.35 7.15 3.90
N LYS A 622 -42.34 7.97 3.59
CA LYS A 622 -42.12 8.60 2.27
C LYS A 622 -40.80 8.22 1.58
N ALA A 623 -40.00 7.32 2.18
CA ALA A 623 -38.74 6.84 1.66
C ALA A 623 -38.64 5.31 1.85
N LYS A 624 -39.15 4.56 0.86
CA LYS A 624 -38.90 3.13 0.71
C LYS A 624 -37.64 2.94 -0.13
N THR A 625 -36.48 2.76 0.50
CA THR A 625 -35.22 2.45 -0.19
C THR A 625 -34.41 1.43 0.61
N ILE A 626 -33.35 0.90 0.02
CA ILE A 626 -32.37 0.06 0.71
C ILE A 626 -31.53 0.97 1.60
N THR A 627 -31.47 0.67 2.89
CA THR A 627 -30.76 1.45 3.90
C THR A 627 -29.38 0.86 4.15
N THR A 628 -28.49 1.66 4.75
CA THR A 628 -27.19 1.20 5.26
C THR A 628 -27.36 0.03 6.22
N ASP A 629 -28.45 -0.01 7.00
CA ASP A 629 -28.78 -1.12 7.91
C ASP A 629 -29.09 -2.41 7.15
N ILE A 630 -29.81 -2.34 6.01
CA ILE A 630 -30.07 -3.50 5.15
C ILE A 630 -28.76 -4.03 4.53
N GLU A 631 -27.89 -3.16 4.00
CA GLU A 631 -26.58 -3.60 3.48
C GLU A 631 -25.66 -4.20 4.56
N GLN A 632 -25.95 -4.00 5.86
CA GLN A 632 -25.21 -4.60 6.99
C GLN A 632 -25.81 -5.90 7.57
N THR A 633 -26.99 -6.33 7.10
CA THR A 633 -27.67 -7.55 7.62
C THR A 633 -26.94 -8.85 7.31
N SER A 634 -27.38 -9.96 7.94
CA SER A 634 -26.83 -11.31 7.72
C SER A 634 -26.94 -11.78 6.25
N TYR A 635 -26.12 -12.75 5.87
CA TYR A 635 -26.24 -13.42 4.57
C TYR A 635 -27.65 -13.98 4.32
N GLN A 636 -28.26 -14.58 5.35
CA GLN A 636 -29.61 -15.15 5.24
C GLN A 636 -30.65 -14.08 4.96
N PHE A 637 -30.55 -12.91 5.62
CA PHE A 637 -31.39 -11.77 5.32
C PHE A 637 -31.14 -11.23 3.91
N TYR A 638 -29.88 -11.11 3.47
CA TYR A 638 -29.52 -10.73 2.08
C TYR A 638 -30.23 -11.60 1.04
N CYS A 639 -30.11 -12.93 1.16
CA CYS A 639 -30.72 -13.89 0.23
C CYS A 639 -32.25 -13.81 0.25
N GLY A 640 -32.85 -13.74 1.44
CA GLY A 640 -34.28 -13.53 1.61
C GLY A 640 -34.77 -12.22 1.00
N PHE A 641 -34.07 -11.12 1.28
CA PHE A 641 -34.37 -9.75 0.85
C PHE A 641 -34.35 -9.62 -0.68
N LEU A 642 -33.26 -10.07 -1.30
CA LEU A 642 -33.15 -10.06 -2.76
C LEU A 642 -34.26 -10.92 -3.37
N ARG A 643 -34.50 -12.13 -2.85
CA ARG A 643 -35.59 -13.00 -3.32
C ARG A 643 -36.95 -12.30 -3.21
N GLY A 644 -37.27 -11.67 -2.09
CA GLY A 644 -38.55 -10.97 -1.88
C GLY A 644 -38.74 -9.76 -2.80
N LEU A 645 -37.66 -9.04 -3.12
CA LEU A 645 -37.65 -7.92 -4.06
C LEU A 645 -37.81 -8.38 -5.51
N PHE A 646 -37.12 -9.45 -5.92
CA PHE A 646 -37.26 -10.06 -7.23
C PHE A 646 -38.62 -10.81 -7.40
N ASP A 647 -39.20 -11.35 -6.32
CA ASP A 647 -40.56 -11.91 -6.29
C ASP A 647 -41.64 -10.85 -6.53
N ALA A 648 -41.41 -9.58 -6.16
CA ALA A 648 -42.21 -8.44 -6.57
C ALA A 648 -41.80 -7.94 -7.97
N ASP A 649 -40.82 -7.03 -8.03
CA ASP A 649 -40.45 -6.21 -9.20
C ASP A 649 -39.61 -6.98 -10.25
N GLY A 650 -39.08 -8.16 -9.90
CA GLY A 650 -38.19 -8.94 -10.76
C GLY A 650 -38.90 -9.75 -11.86
N SER A 651 -38.19 -10.09 -12.92
CA SER A 651 -38.72 -10.83 -14.08
C SER A 651 -37.69 -11.75 -14.74
N VAL A 652 -38.16 -12.86 -15.33
CA VAL A 652 -37.32 -13.82 -16.08
C VAL A 652 -37.58 -13.67 -17.58
N GLN A 653 -36.60 -13.15 -18.31
CA GLN A 653 -36.71 -12.75 -19.71
C GLN A 653 -35.73 -13.47 -20.62
N GLY A 654 -35.96 -13.37 -21.94
CA GLY A 654 -35.08 -13.94 -22.96
C GLY A 654 -35.50 -15.34 -23.45
N ASN A 655 -34.61 -15.99 -24.20
CA ASN A 655 -34.74 -17.35 -24.72
C ASN A 655 -33.38 -17.88 -25.23
N GLN A 656 -33.31 -19.16 -25.58
CA GLN A 656 -32.07 -19.84 -26.03
C GLN A 656 -31.33 -19.15 -27.20
N THR A 657 -32.04 -18.40 -28.05
CA THR A 657 -31.44 -17.71 -29.22
C THR A 657 -30.97 -16.30 -28.90
N LYS A 658 -31.60 -15.61 -27.93
CA LYS A 658 -31.29 -14.23 -27.53
C LYS A 658 -30.54 -14.12 -26.19
N GLY A 659 -30.23 -15.25 -25.56
CA GLY A 659 -29.80 -15.32 -24.18
C GLY A 659 -31.00 -15.27 -23.20
N VAL A 660 -30.81 -15.87 -22.03
CA VAL A 660 -31.72 -15.79 -20.88
C VAL A 660 -31.16 -14.73 -19.92
N SER A 661 -32.04 -14.02 -19.21
CA SER A 661 -31.65 -13.00 -18.24
C SER A 661 -32.70 -12.82 -17.16
N ILE A 662 -32.29 -12.65 -15.91
CA ILE A 662 -33.14 -12.19 -14.81
C ILE A 662 -33.01 -10.66 -14.73
N ARG A 663 -34.12 -9.94 -14.52
CA ARG A 663 -34.14 -8.48 -14.60
C ARG A 663 -34.98 -7.83 -13.51
N LEU A 664 -34.50 -6.71 -12.96
CA LEU A 664 -35.17 -5.88 -11.97
C LEU A 664 -35.28 -4.45 -12.52
N ALA A 665 -36.50 -3.95 -12.73
CA ALA A 665 -36.74 -2.61 -13.28
C ALA A 665 -37.14 -1.63 -12.16
N GLN A 666 -36.49 -0.47 -12.10
CA GLN A 666 -36.74 0.55 -11.09
C GLN A 666 -36.50 1.98 -11.62
N SER A 667 -37.13 2.96 -10.96
CA SER A 667 -36.87 4.41 -11.17
C SER A 667 -35.89 5.02 -10.17
N ASP A 668 -35.28 4.17 -9.35
CA ASP A 668 -34.43 4.50 -8.22
C ASP A 668 -33.06 3.85 -8.46
N LEU A 669 -32.15 4.61 -9.08
CA LEU A 669 -30.82 4.13 -9.46
C LEU A 669 -29.95 3.74 -8.24
N PRO A 670 -29.86 4.54 -7.16
CA PRO A 670 -29.16 4.15 -5.94
C PRO A 670 -29.65 2.82 -5.34
N ARG A 671 -30.95 2.51 -5.46
CA ARG A 671 -31.50 1.21 -5.05
C ARG A 671 -30.98 0.07 -5.93
N LEU A 672 -30.86 0.26 -7.25
CA LEU A 672 -30.26 -0.75 -8.12
C LEU A 672 -28.75 -0.91 -7.86
N GLN A 673 -28.03 0.18 -7.56
CA GLN A 673 -26.61 0.12 -7.19
C GLN A 673 -26.41 -0.59 -5.85
N ALA A 674 -27.28 -0.37 -4.86
CA ALA A 674 -27.31 -1.16 -3.63
C ALA A 674 -27.60 -2.64 -3.91
N VAL A 675 -28.61 -2.97 -4.74
CA VAL A 675 -28.86 -4.37 -5.18
C VAL A 675 -27.65 -4.97 -5.88
N GLN A 676 -26.94 -4.21 -6.72
CA GLN A 676 -25.75 -4.67 -7.43
C GLN A 676 -24.57 -4.92 -6.48
N ARG A 677 -24.32 -4.04 -5.50
CA ARG A 677 -23.33 -4.29 -4.42
C ARG A 677 -23.71 -5.53 -3.61
N MET A 678 -25.00 -5.68 -3.27
CA MET A 678 -25.49 -6.83 -2.52
C MET A 678 -25.32 -8.14 -3.31
N LEU A 679 -25.68 -8.15 -4.60
CA LEU A 679 -25.51 -9.29 -5.51
C LEU A 679 -24.03 -9.62 -5.74
N LEU A 680 -23.17 -8.61 -5.91
CA LEU A 680 -21.73 -8.82 -6.06
C LEU A 680 -21.16 -9.57 -4.86
N ARG A 681 -21.50 -9.19 -3.63
CA ARG A 681 -21.05 -9.88 -2.39
C ARG A 681 -21.49 -11.34 -2.30
N LEU A 682 -22.57 -11.71 -3.01
CA LEU A 682 -23.06 -13.10 -3.18
C LEU A 682 -22.47 -13.79 -4.42
N GLY A 683 -21.45 -13.22 -5.08
CA GLY A 683 -20.83 -13.80 -6.28
C GLY A 683 -21.65 -13.69 -7.55
N VAL A 684 -22.68 -12.84 -7.56
CA VAL A 684 -23.58 -12.58 -8.69
C VAL A 684 -23.24 -11.23 -9.29
N ALA A 685 -22.37 -11.19 -10.31
CA ALA A 685 -22.16 -9.97 -11.09
C ALA A 685 -23.45 -9.61 -11.85
N SER A 686 -23.72 -8.32 -11.99
CA SER A 686 -24.91 -7.81 -12.67
C SER A 686 -24.65 -6.47 -13.36
N THR A 687 -25.48 -6.11 -14.33
CA THR A 687 -25.34 -4.94 -15.19
C THR A 687 -26.56 -4.03 -15.05
N ILE A 688 -26.38 -2.77 -14.64
CA ILE A 688 -27.44 -1.76 -14.57
C ILE A 688 -27.50 -0.99 -15.89
N TYR A 689 -28.49 -1.32 -16.72
CA TYR A 689 -28.79 -0.50 -17.89
C TYR A 689 -29.65 0.70 -17.49
N GLN A 690 -29.05 1.88 -17.47
CA GLN A 690 -29.76 3.13 -17.19
C GLN A 690 -30.66 3.57 -18.35
N ASN A 691 -31.66 4.42 -18.05
CA ASN A 691 -32.51 5.11 -19.04
C ASN A 691 -33.18 4.22 -20.11
N ARG A 692 -33.44 2.95 -19.77
CA ARG A 692 -34.14 1.96 -20.61
C ARG A 692 -35.57 2.38 -20.96
N CYS A 693 -36.13 3.29 -20.17
CA CYS A 693 -37.25 4.12 -20.56
C CYS A 693 -36.97 5.55 -20.08
N PHE A 694 -36.83 6.52 -20.98
CA PHE A 694 -36.59 7.92 -20.62
C PHE A 694 -37.74 8.54 -19.82
N GLU A 695 -37.42 9.59 -19.06
CA GLU A 695 -38.42 10.47 -18.44
C GLU A 695 -39.29 11.13 -19.52
N GLN A 696 -40.61 11.11 -19.30
CA GLN A 696 -41.60 11.74 -20.16
C GLN A 696 -42.94 11.83 -19.42
N VAL A 697 -43.78 12.79 -19.78
CA VAL A 697 -45.20 12.78 -19.40
C VAL A 697 -45.86 11.60 -20.10
N ARG A 698 -46.50 10.72 -19.35
CA ARG A 698 -47.27 9.58 -19.88
C ARG A 698 -48.71 9.69 -19.43
N LEU A 699 -49.64 9.35 -20.31
CA LEU A 699 -51.02 9.12 -19.93
C LEU A 699 -51.10 7.78 -19.18
N LEU A 700 -51.24 7.85 -17.85
CA LEU A 700 -51.42 6.67 -16.99
C LEU A 700 -52.81 6.72 -16.33
N PRO A 701 -53.40 5.57 -15.95
CA PRO A 701 -54.66 5.54 -15.22
C PRO A 701 -54.51 6.17 -13.83
N ASN A 702 -55.34 7.16 -13.52
CA ASN A 702 -55.43 7.78 -12.20
C ASN A 702 -56.15 6.87 -11.18
N SER A 703 -56.45 7.39 -9.98
CA SER A 703 -57.22 6.68 -8.94
C SER A 703 -58.64 6.26 -9.36
N GLN A 704 -59.24 6.91 -10.36
CA GLN A 704 -60.52 6.57 -10.99
C GLN A 704 -60.32 5.66 -12.23
N ARG A 705 -59.08 5.35 -12.59
CA ARG A 705 -58.62 4.67 -13.82
C ARG A 705 -58.80 5.45 -15.12
N GLU A 706 -59.06 6.74 -15.04
CA GLU A 706 -59.09 7.64 -16.20
C GLU A 706 -57.65 8.00 -16.61
N LEU A 707 -57.39 8.17 -17.91
CA LEU A 707 -56.06 8.57 -18.38
C LEU A 707 -55.78 10.02 -17.98
N ALA A 708 -54.79 10.21 -17.10
CA ALA A 708 -54.29 11.52 -16.70
C ALA A 708 -52.79 11.62 -17.01
N GLU A 709 -52.30 12.85 -17.15
CA GLU A 709 -50.88 13.12 -17.39
C GLU A 709 -50.07 12.94 -16.10
N TYR A 710 -49.15 11.98 -16.12
CA TYR A 710 -48.19 11.72 -15.05
C TYR A 710 -46.76 11.93 -15.55
N SER A 711 -46.01 12.82 -14.91
CA SER A 711 -44.55 12.94 -15.10
C SER A 711 -43.88 11.66 -14.62
N CYS A 712 -43.52 10.78 -15.56
CA CYS A 712 -42.92 9.49 -15.25
C CYS A 712 -41.41 9.61 -15.32
N LYS A 713 -40.75 9.50 -14.16
CA LYS A 713 -39.29 9.38 -14.05
C LYS A 713 -38.73 8.30 -14.98
N ALA A 714 -37.46 8.46 -15.34
CA ALA A 714 -36.69 7.46 -16.04
C ALA A 714 -36.75 6.08 -15.35
N GLN A 715 -36.59 5.02 -16.15
CA GLN A 715 -36.54 3.64 -15.69
C GLN A 715 -35.20 3.01 -16.08
N HIS A 716 -34.60 2.34 -15.11
CA HIS A 716 -33.32 1.66 -15.16
C HIS A 716 -33.59 0.15 -14.96
N GLU A 717 -32.74 -0.71 -15.52
CA GLU A 717 -32.95 -2.16 -15.55
C GLU A 717 -31.66 -2.88 -15.12
N LEU A 718 -31.62 -3.40 -13.89
CA LEU A 718 -30.54 -4.28 -13.45
C LEU A 718 -30.77 -5.67 -14.05
N VAL A 719 -29.71 -6.24 -14.63
CA VAL A 719 -29.76 -7.49 -15.39
C VAL A 719 -28.69 -8.46 -14.88
N ILE A 720 -29.12 -9.69 -14.63
CA ILE A 720 -28.26 -10.84 -14.32
C ILE A 720 -28.28 -11.76 -15.55
N ALA A 721 -27.09 -12.15 -16.00
CA ALA A 721 -26.85 -12.99 -17.18
C ALA A 721 -25.61 -13.86 -16.96
N ASN A 722 -25.12 -14.56 -17.99
CA ASN A 722 -24.00 -15.51 -17.90
C ASN A 722 -24.25 -16.62 -16.85
N ASP A 723 -23.21 -17.30 -16.38
CA ASP A 723 -23.28 -18.29 -15.31
C ASP A 723 -23.77 -17.73 -13.96
N ASN A 724 -23.79 -16.40 -13.76
CA ASN A 724 -24.43 -15.76 -12.60
C ASN A 724 -25.93 -16.14 -12.46
N LEU A 725 -26.58 -16.60 -13.53
CA LEU A 725 -27.95 -17.13 -13.47
C LEU A 725 -28.08 -18.40 -12.62
N LEU A 726 -27.04 -19.24 -12.59
CA LEU A 726 -27.01 -20.46 -11.78
C LEU A 726 -26.80 -20.09 -10.31
N ILE A 727 -25.79 -19.26 -10.04
CA ILE A 727 -25.49 -18.72 -8.70
C ILE A 727 -26.71 -17.98 -8.12
N PHE A 728 -27.41 -17.18 -8.94
CA PHE A 728 -28.67 -16.57 -8.52
C PHE A 728 -29.76 -17.62 -8.27
N GLN A 729 -29.96 -18.62 -9.13
CA GLN A 729 -30.99 -19.65 -8.90
C GLN A 729 -30.77 -20.42 -7.59
N GLU A 730 -29.51 -20.70 -7.25
CA GLU A 730 -29.08 -21.46 -6.08
C GLU A 730 -29.16 -20.64 -4.79
N ILE A 731 -28.57 -19.44 -4.76
CA ILE A 731 -28.50 -18.59 -3.56
C ILE A 731 -29.80 -17.81 -3.32
N VAL A 732 -30.34 -17.19 -4.38
CA VAL A 732 -31.46 -16.24 -4.28
C VAL A 732 -32.76 -16.88 -4.79
N GLY A 733 -32.87 -17.19 -6.07
CA GLY A 733 -34.04 -17.82 -6.68
C GLY A 733 -35.32 -16.97 -6.61
N PHE A 734 -36.46 -17.64 -6.59
CA PHE A 734 -37.80 -17.03 -6.49
C PHE A 734 -38.69 -17.89 -5.57
N ARG A 735 -39.63 -17.29 -4.82
CA ARG A 735 -40.78 -18.01 -4.24
C ARG A 735 -42.03 -17.90 -5.12
N GLU A 736 -42.11 -16.91 -6.00
CA GLU A 736 -43.17 -16.80 -7.00
C GLU A 736 -43.06 -17.99 -8.00
N PRO A 737 -44.04 -18.91 -8.04
CA PRO A 737 -43.87 -20.17 -8.76
C PRO A 737 -43.70 -20.04 -10.28
N GLU A 738 -44.31 -19.03 -10.93
CA GLU A 738 -44.17 -18.86 -12.37
C GLU A 738 -42.77 -18.37 -12.76
N LYS A 739 -42.23 -17.34 -12.08
CA LYS A 739 -40.83 -16.88 -12.23
C LYS A 739 -39.85 -18.03 -11.95
N SER A 740 -40.07 -18.80 -10.89
CA SER A 740 -39.21 -19.94 -10.52
C SER A 740 -39.19 -21.04 -11.59
N GLN A 741 -40.36 -21.58 -11.97
CA GLN A 741 -40.48 -22.63 -12.98
C GLN A 741 -39.96 -22.16 -14.35
N ARG A 742 -40.21 -20.90 -14.71
CA ARG A 742 -39.73 -20.28 -15.95
C ARG A 742 -38.20 -20.17 -16.00
N LEU A 743 -37.54 -19.84 -14.89
CA LEU A 743 -36.07 -19.82 -14.82
C LEU A 743 -35.50 -21.24 -14.99
N GLU A 744 -36.02 -22.22 -14.24
CA GLU A 744 -35.62 -23.63 -14.31
C GLU A 744 -35.78 -24.20 -15.73
N THR A 745 -36.90 -23.90 -16.39
CA THR A 745 -37.22 -24.36 -17.75
C THR A 745 -36.30 -23.72 -18.80
N LEU A 746 -35.87 -22.48 -18.58
CA LEU A 746 -34.93 -21.77 -19.45
C LEU A 746 -33.49 -22.21 -19.22
N LEU A 747 -33.09 -22.57 -18.00
CA LEU A 747 -31.74 -23.06 -17.70
C LEU A 747 -31.54 -24.52 -18.15
N SER A 748 -32.50 -25.41 -17.88
CA SER A 748 -32.50 -26.80 -18.37
C SER A 748 -32.52 -26.93 -19.90
N GLY A 749 -32.89 -25.86 -20.64
CA GLY A 749 -32.83 -25.82 -22.09
C GLY A 749 -31.44 -25.62 -22.70
N TYR A 750 -30.41 -25.26 -21.92
CA TYR A 750 -29.06 -25.00 -22.41
C TYR A 750 -28.29 -26.28 -22.76
N LYS A 751 -27.86 -26.40 -24.02
CA LYS A 751 -27.07 -27.56 -24.53
C LYS A 751 -25.55 -27.42 -24.39
N ARG A 752 -25.09 -26.32 -23.76
CA ARG A 752 -23.68 -26.00 -23.46
C ARG A 752 -23.67 -25.28 -22.12
N GLN A 753 -22.55 -25.33 -21.41
CA GLN A 753 -22.34 -24.47 -20.24
C GLN A 753 -22.53 -22.99 -20.62
N LEU A 754 -23.05 -22.21 -19.67
CA LEU A 754 -23.17 -20.76 -19.80
C LEU A 754 -21.77 -20.12 -19.89
N ASN A 755 -21.71 -18.90 -20.41
CA ASN A 755 -20.46 -18.13 -20.41
C ASN A 755 -20.01 -17.91 -18.96
N ARG A 756 -18.74 -18.19 -18.66
CA ARG A 756 -18.16 -17.92 -17.34
C ARG A 756 -17.94 -16.42 -17.13
N GLU A 757 -18.50 -15.89 -16.05
CA GLU A 757 -18.29 -14.52 -15.61
C GLU A 757 -16.81 -14.22 -15.34
N ARG A 758 -16.41 -12.98 -15.61
CA ARG A 758 -15.02 -12.52 -15.54
C ARG A 758 -14.76 -11.55 -14.40
N PHE A 759 -15.81 -11.11 -13.71
CA PHE A 759 -15.77 -10.13 -12.63
C PHE A 759 -15.11 -8.80 -13.03
N THR A 760 -15.01 -8.52 -14.33
CA THR A 760 -14.52 -7.22 -14.80
C THR A 760 -15.66 -6.28 -15.07
N VAL A 761 -15.45 -5.03 -14.70
CA VAL A 761 -16.28 -3.91 -15.10
C VAL A 761 -15.49 -2.98 -16.01
N THR A 762 -16.20 -2.40 -16.96
CA THR A 762 -15.68 -1.55 -18.04
C THR A 762 -15.86 -0.10 -17.63
N VAL A 763 -14.77 0.60 -17.40
CA VAL A 763 -14.76 2.01 -17.01
C VAL A 763 -15.49 2.82 -18.07
N THR A 764 -16.55 3.51 -17.67
CA THR A 764 -17.20 4.51 -18.52
C THR A 764 -16.51 5.85 -18.38
N ASP A 765 -16.13 6.22 -17.16
CA ASP A 765 -15.62 7.56 -16.87
C ASP A 765 -15.02 7.61 -15.45
N THR A 766 -14.37 8.73 -15.13
CA THR A 766 -14.09 9.16 -13.75
C THR A 766 -14.66 10.58 -13.62
N VAL A 767 -15.89 10.74 -13.12
CA VAL A 767 -16.73 11.97 -13.24
C VAL A 767 -16.66 12.91 -12.02
N PRO A 768 -16.01 14.07 -12.12
CA PRO A 768 -15.34 14.94 -10.51
C PRO A 768 -16.29 15.17 -9.31
N ASP A 769 -15.86 14.84 -8.08
CA ASP A 769 -16.66 15.09 -6.87
C ASP A 769 -15.98 15.34 -5.49
N GLY A 770 -14.67 15.59 -5.31
CA GLY A 770 -14.24 16.55 -4.26
C GLY A 770 -13.39 16.15 -3.09
N GLU A 771 -13.48 16.91 -2.00
CA GLU A 771 -12.73 16.76 -0.75
C GLU A 771 -13.62 16.18 0.36
N GLU A 772 -13.71 14.84 0.43
CA GLU A 772 -14.16 14.12 1.62
C GLU A 772 -12.95 13.58 2.38
N PRO A 773 -13.03 13.44 3.71
CA PRO A 773 -12.20 12.53 4.48
C PRO A 773 -11.73 11.25 3.76
N VAL A 774 -10.43 10.98 3.88
CA VAL A 774 -9.72 9.80 3.37
C VAL A 774 -8.79 9.20 4.47
N TYR A 775 -8.32 7.97 4.25
CA TYR A 775 -7.91 6.93 5.20
C TYR A 775 -7.15 5.81 4.47
N ASP A 776 -6.14 5.14 5.00
CA ASP A 776 -5.62 3.95 4.28
C ASP A 776 -5.57 2.74 5.19
N CYS A 777 -5.54 1.56 4.60
CA CYS A 777 -5.59 0.34 5.35
C CYS A 777 -4.40 -0.53 4.94
N THR A 778 -3.37 -0.50 5.78
CA THR A 778 -2.20 -1.38 5.60
C THR A 778 -2.66 -2.79 5.89
N VAL A 779 -2.86 -3.59 4.85
CA VAL A 779 -3.14 -5.05 4.93
C VAL A 779 -1.82 -5.80 4.74
N PRO A 780 -1.11 -6.23 5.81
CA PRO A 780 0.24 -6.76 5.66
C PRO A 780 0.23 -8.13 4.96
N GLY A 781 1.11 -8.33 3.98
CA GLY A 781 1.10 -9.51 3.12
C GLY A 781 0.71 -9.13 1.70
N PRO A 782 -0.59 -8.95 1.38
CA PRO A 782 -1.02 -8.59 0.04
C PRO A 782 -0.84 -7.09 -0.27
N ALA A 783 -0.88 -6.23 0.76
CA ALA A 783 -0.87 -4.77 0.67
C ALA A 783 -1.96 -4.24 -0.30
N ARG A 784 -3.20 -4.68 -0.09
CA ARG A 784 -4.44 -4.33 -0.82
C ARG A 784 -5.69 -4.59 0.03
N PHE A 785 -6.88 -4.14 -0.39
CA PHE A 785 -8.18 -4.30 0.29
C PHE A 785 -9.36 -4.15 -0.68
N ASP A 786 -10.57 -4.55 -0.28
CA ASP A 786 -11.84 -4.26 -0.98
C ASP A 786 -12.30 -2.82 -0.77
N ALA A 787 -12.77 -2.20 -1.84
CA ALA A 787 -13.34 -0.86 -1.84
C ALA A 787 -14.48 -0.77 -2.88
N ASN A 788 -15.75 -0.77 -2.45
CA ASN A 788 -16.97 -0.92 -3.28
C ASN A 788 -16.96 -2.13 -4.25
N GLY A 789 -16.03 -3.07 -4.09
CA GLY A 789 -15.71 -4.15 -5.03
C GLY A 789 -14.30 -4.07 -5.65
N PHE A 790 -13.55 -2.96 -5.58
CA PHE A 790 -12.25 -2.74 -6.25
C PHE A 790 -11.05 -2.82 -5.23
N VAL A 791 -9.79 -2.48 -5.61
CA VAL A 791 -8.50 -2.97 -4.97
C VAL A 791 -7.43 -1.83 -4.67
N ALA A 792 -6.31 -2.01 -3.90
CA ALA A 792 -5.54 -0.91 -3.18
C ALA A 792 -3.98 -1.00 -2.83
N HIS A 793 -3.18 0.07 -2.46
CA HIS A 793 -1.71 0.02 -2.01
C HIS A 793 -1.00 1.30 -1.33
N ASN A 794 0.20 1.22 -0.66
CA ASN A 794 1.00 2.32 0.04
C ASN A 794 2.60 2.22 0.19
N CYS A 795 3.35 3.18 0.84
CA CYS A 795 4.85 3.13 1.14
C CYS A 795 5.49 4.20 2.16
N GLY A 796 6.85 4.47 2.23
CA GLY A 796 7.53 5.67 2.88
C GLY A 796 8.94 5.57 3.62
N GLU A 797 9.86 6.62 3.66
CA GLU A 797 11.17 6.61 4.46
C GLU A 797 12.01 7.90 5.01
N ILE A 798 13.08 8.55 4.41
CA ILE A 798 14.27 9.29 5.11
C ILE A 798 14.69 10.79 4.71
N ILE A 799 15.61 11.53 5.45
CA ILE A 799 16.18 12.95 5.23
C ILE A 799 17.62 13.14 4.64
N GLY A 800 17.86 14.22 3.86
CA GLY A 800 19.16 14.66 3.26
C GLY A 800 19.01 15.57 2.02
N ALA A 801 20.11 16.05 1.38
CA ALA A 801 20.11 16.85 0.12
C ALA A 801 20.82 16.11 -1.00
N ASP A 802 20.19 15.96 -2.18
CA ASP A 802 20.75 15.26 -3.35
C ASP A 802 21.50 13.97 -2.93
N PHE A 803 20.78 13.05 -2.27
CA PHE A 803 21.39 12.02 -1.44
C PHE A 803 20.69 10.66 -1.55
N HIS A 804 21.45 9.59 -1.29
CA HIS A 804 20.91 8.24 -1.08
C HIS A 804 20.90 7.86 0.40
N CYS A 805 19.86 7.15 0.84
CA CYS A 805 19.77 6.65 2.20
C CYS A 805 20.66 5.40 2.41
N ASN A 806 21.67 5.52 3.26
CA ASN A 806 22.70 4.49 3.49
C ASN A 806 22.52 3.85 4.88
N LEU A 807 21.85 2.70 4.93
CA LEU A 807 21.26 2.14 6.16
C LEU A 807 21.84 0.78 6.57
N SER A 808 21.98 0.59 7.89
CA SER A 808 22.16 -0.71 8.57
C SER A 808 21.22 -0.77 9.77
N GLU A 809 21.08 -1.92 10.43
CA GLU A 809 20.14 -2.12 11.52
C GLU A 809 20.70 -3.03 12.61
N VAL A 810 20.67 -2.55 13.86
CA VAL A 810 20.94 -3.37 15.05
C VAL A 810 19.64 -3.98 15.56
N HIS A 811 19.63 -5.29 15.75
CA HIS A 811 18.48 -6.05 16.24
C HIS A 811 18.59 -6.17 17.75
N LEU A 812 18.14 -5.14 18.46
CA LEU A 812 18.30 -5.00 19.91
C LEU A 812 17.68 -6.18 20.68
N ASN A 813 16.62 -6.78 20.15
CA ASN A 813 15.97 -7.95 20.75
C ASN A 813 16.82 -9.25 20.75
N GLN A 814 18.00 -9.24 20.11
CA GLN A 814 18.99 -10.34 20.14
C GLN A 814 20.18 -10.05 21.09
N ILE A 815 20.09 -9.01 21.92
CA ILE A 815 21.19 -8.54 22.76
C ILE A 815 20.71 -8.35 24.20
N ASP A 816 21.42 -8.95 25.16
CA ASP A 816 21.16 -8.77 26.59
C ASP A 816 21.39 -7.29 26.98
N PRO A 817 20.43 -6.62 27.64
CA PRO A 817 20.58 -5.25 28.11
C PRO A 817 21.79 -5.02 29.03
N LEU A 818 22.27 -6.04 29.74
CA LEU A 818 23.44 -5.97 30.61
C LEU A 818 24.76 -6.32 29.89
N ASP A 819 24.72 -6.99 28.72
CA ASP A 819 25.91 -7.23 27.89
C ASP A 819 26.24 -6.02 27.01
N TYR A 820 26.80 -5.00 27.65
CA TYR A 820 27.27 -3.80 26.98
C TYR A 820 28.35 -4.06 25.93
N ALA A 821 29.12 -5.16 26.05
CA ALA A 821 30.17 -5.50 25.09
C ALA A 821 29.59 -6.09 23.79
N THR A 822 28.52 -6.88 23.85
CA THR A 822 27.77 -7.31 22.66
C THR A 822 26.99 -6.15 22.04
N GLN A 823 26.44 -5.22 22.84
CA GLN A 823 25.84 -3.99 22.32
C GLN A 823 26.86 -3.17 21.51
N GLU A 824 28.03 -2.89 22.10
CA GLU A 824 29.11 -2.16 21.44
C GLU A 824 29.54 -2.84 20.13
N LYS A 825 29.74 -4.17 20.13
CA LYS A 825 30.06 -4.95 18.93
C LYS A 825 29.00 -4.87 17.84
N ALA A 826 27.72 -4.98 18.17
CA ALA A 826 26.63 -4.93 17.20
C ALA A 826 26.52 -3.54 16.55
N PHE A 827 26.58 -2.46 17.35
CA PHE A 827 26.62 -1.10 16.82
C PHE A 827 27.90 -0.81 16.03
N THR A 828 29.04 -1.40 16.40
CA THR A 828 30.30 -1.33 15.63
C THR A 828 30.17 -2.02 14.26
N ALA A 829 29.62 -3.24 14.20
CA ALA A 829 29.41 -3.95 12.94
C ALA A 829 28.41 -3.22 12.02
N ALA A 830 27.32 -2.71 12.59
CA ALA A 830 26.34 -1.92 11.85
C ALA A 830 26.95 -0.60 11.32
N ALA A 831 27.80 0.07 12.11
CA ALA A 831 28.54 1.26 11.74
C ALA A 831 29.54 1.00 10.59
N LEU A 832 30.39 -0.02 10.73
CA LEU A 832 31.35 -0.43 9.68
C LEU A 832 30.64 -0.79 8.37
N SER A 833 29.45 -1.40 8.45
CA SER A 833 28.66 -1.76 7.26
C SER A 833 28.22 -0.55 6.43
N VAL A 834 27.68 0.51 7.05
CA VAL A 834 27.32 1.75 6.31
C VAL A 834 28.54 2.59 5.94
N ALA A 835 29.61 2.54 6.75
CA ALA A 835 30.85 3.25 6.45
C ALA A 835 31.60 2.65 5.25
N ALA A 836 31.52 1.33 5.04
CA ALA A 836 32.01 0.68 3.83
C ALA A 836 31.39 1.29 2.55
N LEU A 837 30.07 1.49 2.53
CA LEU A 837 29.33 2.08 1.40
C LEU A 837 29.68 3.56 1.11
N LEU A 838 30.41 4.25 1.98
CA LEU A 838 30.94 5.59 1.68
C LEU A 838 31.98 5.57 0.54
N ASN A 839 32.63 4.43 0.27
CA ASN A 839 33.61 4.30 -0.81
C ASN A 839 32.99 4.32 -2.22
N HIS A 840 31.67 4.11 -2.36
CA HIS A 840 31.00 4.27 -3.65
C HIS A 840 31.21 5.69 -4.20
N GLN A 841 31.75 5.77 -5.43
CA GLN A 841 31.92 7.00 -6.20
C GLN A 841 30.81 7.05 -7.26
N PHE A 842 29.92 8.05 -7.19
CA PHE A 842 28.77 8.15 -8.08
C PHE A 842 29.16 8.79 -9.42
N GLY A 843 28.60 8.28 -10.52
CA GLY A 843 28.76 8.88 -11.85
C GLY A 843 27.94 10.15 -12.09
N GLU A 844 26.95 10.43 -11.23
CA GLU A 844 26.13 11.65 -11.29
C GLU A 844 26.76 12.75 -10.39
N PRO A 845 27.15 13.92 -10.95
CA PRO A 845 27.92 14.92 -10.21
C PRO A 845 27.24 15.46 -8.94
N ARG A 846 25.91 15.66 -8.93
CA ARG A 846 25.22 16.20 -7.74
C ARG A 846 25.32 15.24 -6.54
N TYR A 847 25.20 13.94 -6.80
CA TYR A 847 25.30 12.89 -5.79
C TYR A 847 26.73 12.62 -5.35
N GLN A 848 27.71 12.79 -6.24
CA GLN A 848 29.12 12.73 -5.87
C GLN A 848 29.53 13.94 -5.01
N PHE A 849 29.13 15.15 -5.41
CA PHE A 849 29.36 16.37 -4.61
C PHE A 849 28.69 16.29 -3.23
N SER A 850 27.44 15.84 -3.16
CA SER A 850 26.75 15.59 -1.89
C SER A 850 27.47 14.52 -1.05
N ARG A 851 27.93 13.41 -1.64
CA ARG A 851 28.74 12.38 -0.97
C ARG A 851 30.06 12.91 -0.42
N GLU A 852 30.76 13.78 -1.15
CA GLU A 852 32.02 14.40 -0.70
C GLU A 852 31.78 15.44 0.42
N LEU A 853 30.66 16.16 0.36
CA LEU A 853 30.37 17.28 1.26
C LEU A 853 29.57 16.90 2.53
N ASP A 854 28.65 15.95 2.45
CA ASP A 854 27.79 15.45 3.54
C ASP A 854 27.61 13.93 3.41
N PRO A 855 28.66 13.12 3.62
CA PRO A 855 28.62 11.67 3.43
C PRO A 855 27.55 11.01 4.32
N ILE A 856 26.45 10.58 3.71
CA ILE A 856 25.30 10.01 4.44
C ILE A 856 25.60 8.58 4.89
N VAL A 857 25.35 8.34 6.19
CA VAL A 857 25.21 7.02 6.84
C VAL A 857 24.06 7.10 7.85
N GLY A 858 23.40 5.98 8.14
CA GLY A 858 22.30 5.92 9.10
C GLY A 858 22.19 4.54 9.72
N VAL A 859 22.86 4.33 10.85
CA VAL A 859 22.66 3.13 11.67
C VAL A 859 21.29 3.24 12.34
N SER A 860 20.40 2.32 11.96
CA SER A 860 19.09 2.08 12.57
C SER A 860 19.19 1.04 13.69
N PHE A 861 18.13 0.91 14.46
CA PHE A 861 17.87 -0.28 15.27
C PHE A 861 16.43 -0.74 15.08
N THR A 862 16.13 -1.94 15.55
CA THR A 862 14.77 -2.48 15.68
C THR A 862 14.66 -3.28 16.99
N GLY A 863 13.46 -3.35 17.57
CA GLY A 863 13.21 -4.02 18.85
C GLY A 863 13.58 -3.19 20.08
N LEU A 864 13.61 -1.86 19.97
CA LEU A 864 13.93 -0.97 21.11
C LEU A 864 12.95 -1.15 22.27
N PHE A 865 11.65 -1.24 21.95
CA PHE A 865 10.61 -1.42 22.96
C PHE A 865 10.83 -2.74 23.72
N ASP A 866 11.05 -3.84 22.98
CA ASP A 866 11.33 -5.16 23.56
C ASP A 866 12.56 -5.13 24.48
N PHE A 867 13.64 -4.49 24.02
CA PHE A 867 14.88 -4.34 24.77
C PHE A 867 14.69 -3.56 26.07
N PHE A 868 13.89 -2.48 26.07
CA PHE A 868 13.62 -1.70 27.28
C PHE A 868 12.67 -2.41 28.27
N VAL A 869 11.72 -3.24 27.81
CA VAL A 869 10.98 -4.12 28.74
C VAL A 869 11.94 -5.07 29.47
N HIS A 870 12.88 -5.70 28.76
CA HIS A 870 13.91 -6.55 29.39
C HIS A 870 14.86 -5.76 30.31
N ALA A 871 15.23 -4.53 29.94
CA ALA A 871 16.16 -3.69 30.71
C ALA A 871 15.56 -3.11 32.00
N PHE A 872 14.24 -2.87 32.00
CA PHE A 872 13.56 -2.06 33.03
C PHE A 872 12.44 -2.79 33.78
N GLY A 873 11.91 -3.88 33.22
CA GLY A 873 10.82 -4.66 33.82
C GLY A 873 9.44 -4.03 33.67
N VAL A 874 8.44 -4.70 34.25
CA VAL A 874 7.01 -4.39 34.09
C VAL A 874 6.61 -3.01 34.66
N GLU A 875 7.34 -2.49 35.65
CA GLU A 875 7.17 -1.11 36.15
C GLU A 875 7.30 -0.05 35.04
N TRP A 876 8.15 -0.28 34.04
CA TRP A 876 8.28 0.61 32.88
C TRP A 876 7.05 0.57 31.97
N LEU A 877 6.42 -0.61 31.83
CA LEU A 877 5.16 -0.77 31.11
C LEU A 877 3.98 -0.11 31.83
N HIS A 878 3.92 -0.16 33.17
CA HIS A 878 2.93 0.60 33.95
C HIS A 878 3.16 2.12 33.85
N TRP A 879 4.41 2.57 33.82
CA TRP A 879 4.73 3.98 33.58
C TRP A 879 4.30 4.44 32.17
N TRP A 880 4.44 3.59 31.16
CA TRP A 880 3.86 3.80 29.83
C TRP A 880 2.34 3.89 29.85
N GLN A 881 1.66 2.95 30.52
CA GLN A 881 0.21 2.90 30.68
C GLN A 881 -0.32 4.18 31.35
N ALA A 882 0.43 4.75 32.29
CA ALA A 882 0.12 6.03 32.95
C ALA A 882 0.35 7.27 32.06
N GLY A 883 0.78 7.11 30.81
CA GLY A 883 1.05 8.21 29.87
C GLY A 883 2.47 8.79 29.94
N ARG A 884 3.45 8.03 30.44
CA ARG A 884 4.85 8.45 30.67
C ARG A 884 5.01 9.76 31.48
N PRO A 885 4.34 9.91 32.64
CA PRO A 885 4.40 11.14 33.42
C PRO A 885 5.78 11.38 34.08
N ASN A 886 6.17 12.65 34.19
CA ASN A 886 7.39 13.11 34.87
C ASN A 886 7.29 13.03 36.42
N THR A 887 7.03 11.83 36.94
CA THR A 887 7.21 11.49 38.36
C THR A 887 8.70 11.23 38.65
N ILE A 888 9.08 11.05 39.92
CA ILE A 888 10.48 10.72 40.28
C ILE A 888 10.94 9.44 39.56
N ALA A 889 10.15 8.37 39.62
CA ALA A 889 10.44 7.12 38.90
C ALA A 889 10.39 7.28 37.37
N GLY A 890 9.49 8.12 36.84
CA GLY A 890 9.45 8.42 35.40
C GLY A 890 10.70 9.13 34.91
N LEU A 891 11.22 10.09 35.68
CA LEU A 891 12.49 10.77 35.38
C LEU A 891 13.68 9.81 35.46
N GLU A 892 13.68 8.85 36.38
CA GLU A 892 14.68 7.77 36.41
C GLU A 892 14.58 6.86 35.17
N PHE A 893 13.38 6.53 34.69
CA PHE A 893 13.22 5.79 33.43
C PHE A 893 13.70 6.58 32.21
N HIS A 894 13.33 7.86 32.06
CA HIS A 894 13.87 8.73 31.00
C HIS A 894 15.40 8.77 31.01
N GLN A 895 16.03 8.93 32.19
CA GLN A 895 17.49 8.96 32.32
C GLN A 895 18.14 7.63 31.90
N ARG A 896 17.51 6.49 32.23
CA ARG A 896 17.98 5.16 31.82
C ARG A 896 17.80 4.91 30.33
N GLU A 897 16.67 5.28 29.73
CA GLU A 897 16.43 5.26 28.28
C GLU A 897 17.50 6.10 27.55
N GLN A 898 17.72 7.33 28.02
CA GLN A 898 18.73 8.25 27.50
C GLN A 898 20.14 7.65 27.56
N ALA A 899 20.51 6.99 28.66
CA ALA A 899 21.84 6.42 28.85
C ALA A 899 22.16 5.27 27.86
N TYR A 900 21.17 4.47 27.45
CA TYR A 900 21.35 3.51 26.35
C TYR A 900 21.44 4.22 24.99
N LEU A 901 20.48 5.08 24.70
CA LEU A 901 20.37 5.79 23.42
C LEU A 901 21.61 6.64 23.10
N MET A 902 22.16 7.36 24.08
CA MET A 902 23.38 8.16 23.92
C MET A 902 24.61 7.28 23.70
N ARG A 903 24.82 6.25 24.53
CA ARG A 903 25.97 5.35 24.43
C ARG A 903 26.06 4.66 23.07
N TRP A 904 24.94 4.15 22.54
CA TRP A 904 24.94 3.51 21.21
C TRP A 904 25.23 4.52 20.09
N ARG A 905 24.69 5.74 20.20
CA ARG A 905 25.00 6.85 19.29
C ARG A 905 26.48 7.22 19.35
N GLU A 906 27.08 7.27 20.54
CA GLU A 906 28.50 7.55 20.76
C GLU A 906 29.37 6.47 20.11
N THR A 907 29.09 5.17 20.34
CA THR A 907 29.77 4.05 19.64
C THR A 907 29.66 4.19 18.12
N VAL A 908 28.46 4.44 17.59
CA VAL A 908 28.24 4.61 16.14
C VAL A 908 29.03 5.79 15.58
N HIS A 909 28.99 6.96 16.23
CA HIS A 909 29.75 8.13 15.80
C HIS A 909 31.26 7.88 15.85
N GLN A 910 31.76 7.30 16.95
CA GLN A 910 33.18 6.96 17.10
C GLN A 910 33.66 6.03 15.99
N VAL A 911 33.03 4.87 15.82
CA VAL A 911 33.46 3.84 14.86
C VAL A 911 33.44 4.36 13.42
N ILE A 912 32.40 5.11 13.02
CA ILE A 912 32.33 5.67 11.67
C ILE A 912 33.39 6.76 11.47
N TRP A 913 33.63 7.62 12.46
CA TRP A 913 34.64 8.67 12.36
C TRP A 913 36.06 8.11 12.33
N GLU A 914 36.40 7.14 13.19
CA GLU A 914 37.69 6.44 13.16
C GLU A 914 37.91 5.73 11.81
N TYR A 915 36.91 5.03 11.31
CA TYR A 915 36.95 4.38 10.00
C TYR A 915 37.23 5.39 8.87
N CYS A 916 36.58 6.56 8.91
CA CYS A 916 36.72 7.61 7.90
C CYS A 916 38.11 8.26 7.97
N ASP A 917 38.58 8.62 9.16
CA ASP A 917 39.89 9.24 9.40
C ASP A 917 41.03 8.35 8.87
N GLN A 918 40.99 7.04 9.19
CA GLN A 918 41.97 6.05 8.74
C GLN A 918 42.05 5.92 7.22
N ARG A 919 40.98 6.28 6.50
CA ARG A 919 40.81 6.07 5.06
C ARG A 919 40.76 7.39 4.26
N GLY A 920 40.89 8.54 4.92
CA GLY A 920 40.86 9.87 4.29
C GLY A 920 39.48 10.30 3.77
N ILE A 921 38.41 9.72 4.31
CA ILE A 921 37.02 10.04 3.96
C ILE A 921 36.53 11.17 4.88
N LYS A 922 35.71 12.11 4.38
CA LYS A 922 35.08 13.12 5.25
C LYS A 922 34.19 12.43 6.28
N ARG A 923 34.27 12.83 7.55
CA ARG A 923 33.40 12.33 8.62
C ARG A 923 31.92 12.68 8.34
N PRO A 924 30.98 11.73 8.43
CA PRO A 924 29.54 12.02 8.40
C PRO A 924 29.10 12.92 9.55
N ASN A 925 28.33 13.97 9.23
CA ASN A 925 27.73 14.88 10.21
C ASN A 925 26.65 14.20 11.07
N ARG A 926 25.95 13.22 10.48
CA ARG A 926 24.81 12.51 11.08
C ARG A 926 25.00 11.01 10.85
N CYS A 927 25.08 10.21 11.91
CA CYS A 927 25.39 8.79 11.80
C CYS A 927 24.24 7.83 12.16
N THR A 928 23.21 8.32 12.85
CA THR A 928 22.13 7.52 13.45
C THR A 928 20.75 7.95 12.97
N THR A 929 19.87 6.99 12.75
CA THR A 929 18.47 7.18 12.29
C THR A 929 17.58 6.10 12.88
N VAL A 930 16.26 6.13 12.70
CA VAL A 930 15.43 4.93 12.93
C VAL A 930 14.47 4.71 11.77
N GLN A 931 14.54 3.52 11.16
CA GLN A 931 13.61 3.02 10.15
C GLN A 931 12.78 1.88 10.80
N PRO A 932 11.43 1.92 10.77
CA PRO A 932 10.60 0.78 11.18
C PRO A 932 10.59 -0.31 10.09
N ALA A 933 11.71 -1.02 9.93
CA ALA A 933 11.94 -1.92 8.80
C ALA A 933 11.19 -3.26 8.91
N GLY A 934 9.87 -3.23 8.71
CA GLY A 934 8.93 -4.34 8.92
C GLY A 934 9.14 -5.64 8.12
N THR A 935 10.18 -5.72 7.28
CA THR A 935 10.67 -6.98 6.68
C THR A 935 11.92 -7.52 7.38
N LYS A 936 12.89 -6.66 7.76
CA LYS A 936 14.11 -7.10 8.44
C LYS A 936 13.82 -7.51 9.88
N SER A 937 12.97 -6.77 10.59
CA SER A 937 12.63 -7.08 11.99
C SER A 937 12.03 -8.48 12.18
N LEU A 938 11.37 -9.02 11.14
CA LEU A 938 10.82 -10.40 11.12
C LEU A 938 11.89 -11.50 11.06
N LEU A 939 13.16 -11.17 10.76
CA LEU A 939 14.29 -12.11 10.82
C LEU A 939 14.73 -12.41 12.26
N THR A 940 14.39 -11.56 13.22
CA THR A 940 14.68 -11.74 14.66
C THR A 940 13.44 -11.70 15.56
N GLY A 941 12.24 -11.45 15.01
CA GLY A 941 11.00 -11.32 15.79
C GLY A 941 10.92 -10.01 16.58
N ALA A 942 11.55 -8.94 16.10
CA ALA A 942 11.62 -7.65 16.78
C ALA A 942 10.42 -6.73 16.50
N SER A 943 10.06 -5.87 17.46
CA SER A 943 9.19 -4.72 17.21
C SER A 943 9.83 -3.77 16.18
N PRO A 944 9.06 -3.12 15.28
CA PRO A 944 9.61 -2.39 14.14
C PRO A 944 10.17 -1.01 14.51
N GLY A 945 11.49 -0.89 14.49
CA GLY A 945 12.19 0.34 14.86
C GLY A 945 12.10 0.61 16.36
N TRP A 946 11.44 1.73 16.71
CA TRP A 946 11.15 2.12 18.09
C TRP A 946 9.74 1.73 18.56
N HIS A 947 8.80 1.43 17.66
CA HIS A 947 7.38 1.30 17.99
C HIS A 947 7.10 0.14 18.96
N PRO A 948 6.10 0.27 19.86
CA PRO A 948 5.60 -0.86 20.64
C PRO A 948 5.06 -1.96 19.70
N PRO A 949 5.17 -3.25 20.06
CA PRO A 949 4.51 -4.32 19.33
C PRO A 949 2.99 -4.21 19.51
N LYS A 950 2.24 -4.64 18.49
CA LYS A 950 0.77 -4.53 18.46
C LYS A 950 0.03 -5.44 19.45
N ALA A 951 0.68 -6.53 19.85
CA ALA A 951 0.22 -7.46 20.87
C ALA A 951 1.42 -8.22 21.46
N GLN A 952 1.26 -8.77 22.66
CA GLN A 952 2.31 -9.60 23.28
C GLN A 952 2.38 -11.00 22.66
N ARG A 953 1.24 -11.55 22.22
CA ARG A 953 1.14 -12.80 21.47
C ARG A 953 0.21 -12.60 20.27
N PHE A 954 0.60 -13.11 19.11
CA PHE A 954 -0.20 -12.99 17.90
C PHE A 954 0.04 -14.07 16.85
N ILE A 955 -0.94 -14.34 15.99
CA ILE A 955 -0.71 -15.08 14.74
C ILE A 955 -0.18 -14.12 13.68
N ARG A 956 0.94 -14.49 13.05
CA ARG A 956 1.55 -13.78 11.92
C ARG A 956 1.33 -14.61 10.65
N ARG A 957 0.74 -14.01 9.63
CA ARG A 957 0.47 -14.67 8.34
C ARG A 957 1.31 -14.08 7.22
N ILE A 958 1.85 -14.92 6.32
CA ILE A 958 2.75 -14.51 5.24
C ILE A 958 2.27 -15.08 3.90
N THR A 959 1.97 -14.20 2.94
CA THR A 959 1.49 -14.58 1.58
C THR A 959 2.62 -15.00 0.66
N PHE A 960 2.45 -16.14 0.00
CA PHE A 960 3.23 -16.69 -1.11
C PHE A 960 2.29 -17.00 -2.30
N ARG A 961 2.81 -17.31 -3.49
CA ARG A 961 1.99 -17.97 -4.53
C ARG A 961 1.76 -19.45 -4.18
N LYS A 962 0.68 -20.05 -4.65
CA LYS A 962 0.41 -21.49 -4.50
C LYS A 962 1.62 -22.31 -4.99
N SER A 963 2.02 -23.31 -4.20
CA SER A 963 3.17 -24.19 -4.48
C SER A 963 4.52 -23.47 -4.65
N ASP A 964 4.69 -22.25 -4.12
CA ASP A 964 6.02 -21.64 -3.99
C ASP A 964 6.94 -22.56 -3.15
N PRO A 965 8.17 -22.86 -3.60
CA PRO A 965 9.10 -23.73 -2.87
C PRO A 965 9.33 -23.35 -1.40
N VAL A 966 9.27 -22.05 -1.07
CA VAL A 966 9.44 -21.55 0.31
C VAL A 966 8.21 -21.85 1.17
N ALA A 967 7.01 -21.79 0.59
CA ALA A 967 5.79 -22.17 1.29
C ALA A 967 5.69 -23.70 1.46
N MET A 968 6.07 -24.49 0.45
CA MET A 968 6.20 -25.95 0.58
C MET A 968 7.15 -26.35 1.72
N ALA A 969 8.27 -25.65 1.89
CA ALA A 969 9.19 -25.85 3.02
C ALA A 969 8.56 -25.53 4.39
N CYS A 970 7.68 -24.52 4.47
CA CYS A 970 6.97 -24.18 5.71
C CYS A 970 6.02 -25.29 6.19
N LEU A 971 5.37 -25.99 5.25
CA LEU A 971 4.49 -27.12 5.57
C LEU A 971 5.27 -28.28 6.19
N ASP A 972 6.43 -28.63 5.61
CA ASP A 972 7.32 -29.65 6.15
C ASP A 972 7.90 -29.24 7.52
N TYR A 973 8.02 -27.94 7.79
CA TYR A 973 8.38 -27.38 9.11
C TYR A 973 7.26 -27.46 10.17
N GLY A 974 6.04 -27.87 9.80
CA GLY A 974 4.91 -28.05 10.72
C GLY A 974 3.98 -26.85 10.88
N TYR A 975 4.27 -25.72 10.24
CA TYR A 975 3.34 -24.57 10.19
C TYR A 975 2.06 -24.94 9.44
N SER A 976 0.92 -24.37 9.86
CA SER A 976 -0.29 -24.45 9.04
C SER A 976 -0.11 -23.59 7.79
N ILE A 977 -0.52 -24.12 6.65
CA ILE A 977 -0.82 -23.31 5.48
C ILE A 977 -2.32 -23.23 5.39
N VAL A 978 -2.84 -22.01 5.31
CA VAL A 978 -4.21 -21.74 4.89
C VAL A 978 -4.18 -21.02 3.53
N PRO A 979 -5.27 -21.08 2.77
CA PRO A 979 -5.49 -20.21 1.61
C PRO A 979 -5.43 -18.71 2.00
N SER A 980 -5.46 -17.80 1.03
CA SER A 980 -5.07 -16.39 1.20
C SER A 980 -6.18 -15.45 1.71
N GLN A 981 -6.39 -14.30 1.07
CA GLN A 981 -7.71 -13.69 0.85
C GLN A 981 -7.89 -13.28 -0.62
N SER A 982 -7.36 -14.07 -1.55
CA SER A 982 -7.48 -13.91 -3.00
C SER A 982 -8.31 -15.03 -3.66
N ASP A 983 -8.55 -16.16 -2.98
CA ASP A 983 -9.04 -17.42 -3.55
C ASP A 983 -10.32 -17.96 -2.87
N LYS A 984 -11.47 -17.30 -3.10
CA LYS A 984 -12.79 -17.86 -2.69
C LYS A 984 -13.16 -19.11 -3.53
N ASP A 985 -14.13 -19.93 -3.04
CA ASP A 985 -14.67 -21.10 -3.77
C ASP A 985 -15.77 -20.81 -4.86
N GLU A 986 -17.09 -21.13 -4.74
CA GLU A 986 -18.13 -20.61 -5.69
C GLU A 986 -19.46 -19.84 -5.30
N ASN A 987 -19.87 -19.67 -4.03
CA ASN A 987 -20.74 -18.58 -3.43
C ASN A 987 -20.33 -17.22 -2.61
N GLY A 988 -19.25 -16.56 -2.03
CA GLY A 988 -17.75 -16.30 -1.73
C GLY A 988 -16.94 -16.53 -0.37
N ASN A 989 -15.97 -17.47 -0.24
CA ASN A 989 -15.61 -18.32 0.93
C ASN A 989 -14.18 -18.19 1.47
N LEU A 990 -14.01 -18.54 2.74
CA LEU A 990 -12.76 -19.17 3.17
C LEU A 990 -12.61 -20.54 2.50
N LEU A 991 -11.73 -20.67 1.50
CA LEU A 991 -11.10 -21.96 1.25
C LEU A 991 -10.34 -22.36 2.52
N ASN A 992 -10.52 -23.61 2.95
CA ASN A 992 -9.87 -24.18 4.14
C ASN A 992 -8.90 -25.32 3.79
N ASP A 993 -8.85 -25.75 2.52
CA ASP A 993 -7.85 -26.65 1.97
C ASP A 993 -6.87 -25.86 1.08
N PRO A 994 -5.57 -25.74 1.43
CA PRO A 994 -4.57 -25.08 0.59
C PRO A 994 -4.27 -25.83 -0.71
N PHE A 995 -4.61 -27.10 -0.85
CA PHE A 995 -4.28 -27.88 -2.04
C PHE A 995 -5.30 -27.72 -3.19
N ASP A 996 -6.47 -27.13 -2.92
CA ASP A 996 -7.53 -26.86 -3.90
C ASP A 996 -7.03 -26.13 -5.17
N ASP A 997 -7.41 -26.61 -6.36
CA ASP A 997 -6.95 -26.08 -7.65
C ASP A 997 -7.33 -24.62 -7.93
N ARG A 998 -8.27 -24.04 -7.18
CA ARG A 998 -8.66 -22.62 -7.28
C ARG A 998 -7.72 -21.69 -6.52
N CYS A 999 -6.95 -22.21 -5.57
CA CYS A 999 -6.01 -21.43 -4.78
C CYS A 999 -4.85 -20.88 -5.65
N THR A 1000 -4.54 -19.59 -5.49
CA THR A 1000 -3.48 -18.86 -6.20
C THR A 1000 -2.41 -18.35 -5.26
N GLU A 1001 -2.75 -18.10 -3.99
CA GLU A 1001 -1.84 -17.62 -2.95
C GLU A 1001 -1.98 -18.41 -1.64
N TRP A 1002 -0.86 -18.71 -0.98
CA TRP A 1002 -0.80 -19.43 0.30
C TRP A 1002 -0.40 -18.51 1.44
N LEU A 1003 -1.16 -18.51 2.53
CA LEU A 1003 -0.77 -17.93 3.82
C LEU A 1003 -0.15 -19.01 4.69
N VAL A 1004 1.13 -18.87 4.97
CA VAL A 1004 1.75 -19.61 6.08
C VAL A 1004 1.34 -18.90 7.37
N GLU A 1005 0.66 -19.61 8.28
CA GLU A 1005 0.32 -19.11 9.61
C GLU A 1005 1.40 -19.50 10.62
N ILE A 1006 1.84 -18.52 11.40
CA ILE A 1006 2.97 -18.67 12.31
C ILE A 1006 2.57 -18.04 13.66
N PRO A 1007 2.43 -18.83 14.75
CA PRO A 1007 2.23 -18.26 16.09
C PRO A 1007 3.50 -17.53 16.53
N VAL A 1008 3.35 -16.33 17.09
CA VAL A 1008 4.43 -15.45 17.55
C VAL A 1008 4.14 -14.96 18.97
N GLU A 1009 5.19 -14.91 19.79
CA GLU A 1009 5.20 -14.32 21.12
C GLU A 1009 6.37 -13.34 21.20
N VAL A 1010 6.16 -12.14 21.74
CA VAL A 1010 7.26 -11.19 21.97
C VAL A 1010 8.11 -11.66 23.14
N SER A 1011 9.43 -11.47 23.08
CA SER A 1011 10.39 -12.14 23.98
C SER A 1011 10.22 -11.85 25.48
N TRP A 1012 9.40 -10.87 25.85
CA TRP A 1012 9.10 -10.45 27.22
C TRP A 1012 7.66 -10.76 27.69
N ALA A 1013 6.81 -11.38 26.86
CA ALA A 1013 5.39 -11.61 27.17
C ALA A 1013 5.14 -12.43 28.45
N ASN A 1014 6.07 -13.31 28.82
CA ASN A 1014 5.96 -14.15 30.02
C ASN A 1014 6.63 -13.54 31.28
N LEU A 1015 6.97 -12.23 31.27
CA LEU A 1015 7.42 -11.55 32.49
C LEU A 1015 6.25 -11.38 33.47
N PRO A 1016 6.43 -11.66 34.78
CA PRO A 1016 5.34 -11.57 35.76
C PRO A 1016 4.69 -10.17 35.80
N GLY A 1017 3.40 -10.10 35.52
CA GLY A 1017 2.61 -8.87 35.43
C GLY A 1017 2.54 -8.21 34.04
N ALA A 1018 3.33 -8.65 33.05
CA ALA A 1018 3.29 -8.07 31.71
C ALA A 1018 1.92 -8.26 31.02
N ASP A 1019 1.32 -9.44 31.17
CA ASP A 1019 -0.01 -9.78 30.63
C ASP A 1019 -1.16 -8.93 31.20
N GLU A 1020 -0.95 -8.19 32.29
CA GLU A 1020 -1.96 -7.29 32.89
C GLU A 1020 -2.03 -5.91 32.20
N ILE A 1021 -1.12 -5.62 31.25
CA ILE A 1021 -0.95 -4.28 30.67
C ILE A 1021 -1.42 -4.24 29.21
N PRO A 1022 -2.48 -3.47 28.88
CA PRO A 1022 -3.01 -3.35 27.53
C PRO A 1022 -2.18 -2.37 26.70
N ILE A 1023 -1.07 -2.86 26.14
CA ILE A 1023 -0.10 -2.05 25.37
C ILE A 1023 -0.72 -1.36 24.15
N GLU A 1024 -1.80 -1.91 23.59
CA GLU A 1024 -2.57 -1.29 22.51
C GLU A 1024 -3.27 0.02 22.90
N GLN A 1025 -3.37 0.33 24.20
CA GLN A 1025 -4.05 1.53 24.72
C GLN A 1025 -3.10 2.70 25.03
N PHE A 1026 -1.79 2.59 24.76
CA PHE A 1026 -0.85 3.70 25.01
C PHE A 1026 -1.19 4.96 24.19
N SER A 1027 -1.33 6.10 24.85
CA SER A 1027 -1.79 7.36 24.27
C SER A 1027 -0.88 7.91 23.15
N ALA A 1028 -1.42 8.78 22.31
CA ALA A 1028 -0.67 9.54 21.31
C ALA A 1028 0.47 10.33 21.94
N LEU A 1029 0.23 10.90 23.12
CA LEU A 1029 1.23 11.67 23.86
C LEU A 1029 2.35 10.79 24.43
N ALA A 1030 2.06 9.57 24.90
CA ALA A 1030 3.09 8.63 25.35
C ALA A 1030 3.98 8.16 24.18
N GLN A 1031 3.37 7.84 23.03
CA GLN A 1031 4.11 7.50 21.82
C GLN A 1031 4.96 8.68 21.33
N PHE A 1032 4.39 9.89 21.29
CA PHE A 1032 5.10 11.10 20.88
C PHE A 1032 6.27 11.43 21.82
N ASP A 1033 6.10 11.25 23.13
CA ASP A 1033 7.18 11.41 24.10
C ASP A 1033 8.34 10.42 23.82
N PHE A 1034 8.05 9.13 23.63
CA PHE A 1034 9.09 8.15 23.37
C PHE A 1034 9.74 8.30 21.98
N TYR A 1035 8.96 8.69 20.96
CA TYR A 1035 9.48 9.16 19.67
C TYR A 1035 10.47 10.31 19.88
N MET A 1036 10.10 11.32 20.67
CA MET A 1036 10.96 12.46 20.99
C MET A 1036 12.19 12.05 21.82
N GLN A 1037 12.07 11.08 22.74
CA GLN A 1037 13.20 10.50 23.49
C GLN A 1037 14.24 9.92 22.53
N VAL A 1038 13.81 9.12 21.55
CA VAL A 1038 14.68 8.55 20.51
C VAL A 1038 15.25 9.64 19.59
N GLN A 1039 14.42 10.59 19.16
CA GLN A 1039 14.79 11.72 18.30
C GLN A 1039 15.78 12.71 18.95
N LYS A 1040 15.74 12.87 20.29
CA LYS A 1040 16.68 13.69 21.07
C LYS A 1040 18.00 12.97 21.31
N HIS A 1041 17.93 11.73 21.81
CA HIS A 1041 19.10 11.09 22.43
C HIS A 1041 19.90 10.19 21.48
N TYR A 1042 19.25 9.43 20.58
CA TYR A 1042 19.95 8.56 19.62
C TYR A 1042 20.05 9.17 18.21
N THR A 1043 18.91 9.55 17.61
CA THR A 1043 18.83 9.84 16.18
C THR A 1043 19.47 11.19 15.83
N ALA A 1044 20.39 11.20 14.85
CA ALA A 1044 20.99 12.41 14.27
C ALA A 1044 20.24 12.89 13.00
N HIS A 1045 19.59 11.97 12.29
CA HIS A 1045 18.64 12.24 11.19
C HIS A 1045 17.20 12.44 11.76
N ASN A 1046 16.17 12.01 11.04
CA ASN A 1046 14.80 11.87 11.55
C ASN A 1046 14.53 10.46 12.10
N THR A 1047 13.81 10.37 13.21
CA THR A 1047 13.20 9.12 13.68
C THR A 1047 11.93 8.91 12.87
N SER A 1048 11.89 7.93 11.95
CA SER A 1048 10.65 7.62 11.24
C SER A 1048 9.63 7.07 12.23
N ALA A 1049 8.44 7.67 12.23
CA ALA A 1049 7.46 7.56 13.29
C ALA A 1049 6.05 7.66 12.72
N THR A 1050 5.20 6.73 13.14
CA THR A 1050 3.77 6.72 12.90
C THR A 1050 3.09 6.82 14.26
N VAL A 1051 2.64 8.01 14.63
CA VAL A 1051 2.05 8.27 15.96
C VAL A 1051 0.55 8.05 15.91
N GLU A 1052 0.06 7.10 16.70
CA GLU A 1052 -1.35 6.73 16.73
C GLU A 1052 -2.17 7.56 17.72
N LEU A 1053 -3.23 8.22 17.23
CA LEU A 1053 -4.09 9.09 18.03
C LEU A 1053 -5.60 8.81 17.88
N THR A 1054 -6.36 9.16 18.91
CA THR A 1054 -7.83 9.29 18.83
C THR A 1054 -8.23 10.72 18.46
N GLU A 1055 -9.50 10.95 18.07
CA GLU A 1055 -10.00 12.29 17.75
C GLU A 1055 -9.83 13.28 18.93
N ALA A 1056 -10.03 12.80 20.16
CA ALA A 1056 -9.83 13.59 21.38
C ALA A 1056 -8.35 13.99 21.62
N GLU A 1057 -7.40 13.35 20.94
CA GLU A 1057 -5.97 13.63 21.01
C GLU A 1057 -5.46 14.54 19.88
N VAL A 1058 -6.29 14.92 18.89
CA VAL A 1058 -5.93 15.82 17.78
C VAL A 1058 -5.40 17.17 18.27
N GLU A 1059 -6.16 17.87 19.13
CA GLU A 1059 -5.70 19.14 19.69
C GLU A 1059 -4.55 18.99 20.70
N PRO A 1060 -4.58 18.03 21.65
CA PRO A 1060 -3.42 17.73 22.50
C PRO A 1060 -2.13 17.45 21.71
N LEU A 1061 -2.17 16.67 20.64
CA LEU A 1061 -0.99 16.33 19.84
C LEU A 1061 -0.54 17.50 18.96
N GLY A 1062 -1.47 18.24 18.34
CA GLY A 1062 -1.16 19.46 17.59
C GLY A 1062 -0.48 20.51 18.47
N ARG A 1063 -1.00 20.74 19.67
CA ARG A 1063 -0.36 21.58 20.70
C ARG A 1063 0.99 21.04 21.16
N ARG A 1064 1.14 19.72 21.30
CA ARG A 1064 2.41 19.08 21.71
C ARG A 1064 3.50 19.19 20.65
N ILE A 1065 3.15 19.07 19.36
CA ILE A 1065 4.04 19.28 18.21
C ILE A 1065 4.43 20.75 18.12
N TYR A 1066 3.45 21.67 18.24
CA TYR A 1066 3.73 23.11 18.34
C TYR A 1066 4.73 23.40 19.45
N GLN A 1067 4.51 22.87 20.66
CA GLN A 1067 5.45 23.04 21.78
C GLN A 1067 6.84 22.46 21.47
N ALA A 1068 6.94 21.31 20.81
CA ALA A 1068 8.21 20.71 20.44
C ALA A 1068 9.01 21.57 19.44
N ILE A 1069 8.33 22.25 18.51
CA ILE A 1069 8.96 23.17 17.56
C ILE A 1069 9.24 24.53 18.21
N ALA A 1070 8.29 25.07 18.97
CA ALA A 1070 8.40 26.37 19.65
C ALA A 1070 9.57 26.40 20.65
N ASN A 1071 9.77 25.31 21.40
CA ASN A 1071 10.84 25.15 22.39
C ASN A 1071 12.13 24.52 21.83
N ASP A 1072 12.24 24.33 20.51
CA ASP A 1072 13.38 23.68 19.83
C ASP A 1072 13.77 22.30 20.42
N GLU A 1073 12.78 21.49 20.81
CA GLU A 1073 12.97 20.16 21.42
C GLU A 1073 13.54 19.10 20.46
N GLY A 1074 13.74 19.44 19.18
CA GLY A 1074 14.37 18.57 18.21
C GLY A 1074 13.42 17.86 17.24
N TYR A 1075 12.15 18.29 17.12
CA TYR A 1075 11.15 17.73 16.19
C TYR A 1075 11.50 18.07 14.73
N ILE A 1076 11.54 17.05 13.85
CA ILE A 1076 11.71 17.24 12.40
C ILE A 1076 10.39 16.95 11.69
N SER A 1077 9.94 15.68 11.71
CA SER A 1077 8.70 15.25 11.07
C SER A 1077 8.26 13.87 11.59
N ALA A 1078 6.94 13.65 11.66
CA ALA A 1078 6.33 12.36 11.97
C ALA A 1078 5.04 12.22 11.17
N ALA A 1079 4.71 11.01 10.72
CA ALA A 1079 3.41 10.70 10.17
C ALA A 1079 2.41 10.49 11.31
N LEU A 1080 1.20 11.01 11.16
CA LEU A 1080 0.14 10.89 12.17
C LEU A 1080 -0.97 10.00 11.62
N LEU A 1081 -1.47 9.12 12.49
CA LEU A 1081 -2.30 7.97 12.14
C LEU A 1081 -3.37 7.82 13.21
N ALA A 1082 -4.60 7.47 12.91
CA ALA A 1082 -5.62 7.30 13.97
C ALA A 1082 -5.95 5.85 14.33
N ARG A 1083 -6.21 5.59 15.61
CA ARG A 1083 -6.40 4.25 16.20
C ARG A 1083 -7.82 3.98 16.72
N PHE A 1084 -8.32 2.78 16.42
CA PHE A 1084 -9.64 2.24 16.77
C PHE A 1084 -9.57 0.66 16.74
N ASP A 1085 -10.61 -0.11 17.11
CA ASP A 1085 -10.58 -1.60 17.26
C ASP A 1085 -11.68 -2.37 16.48
N ALA A 1086 -11.42 -3.54 15.84
CA ALA A 1086 -12.48 -4.25 15.05
C ALA A 1086 -12.22 -5.77 14.68
N PRO A 1087 -13.09 -6.43 13.85
CA PRO A 1087 -13.24 -7.91 13.82
C PRO A 1087 -12.51 -8.80 12.77
N PHE A 1088 -11.41 -8.39 12.13
CA PHE A 1088 -10.74 -9.13 11.05
C PHE A 1088 -10.24 -10.55 11.47
N PRO A 1089 -10.60 -11.68 10.80
CA PRO A 1089 -10.34 -13.02 11.33
C PRO A 1089 -9.33 -13.92 10.55
N ARG A 1090 -8.48 -13.35 9.69
CA ARG A 1090 -7.21 -14.00 9.26
C ARG A 1090 -6.11 -12.95 9.27
N LEU A 1091 -5.95 -12.38 10.45
CA LEU A 1091 -5.06 -11.27 10.70
C LEU A 1091 -3.59 -11.59 10.39
N PRO A 1092 -2.89 -10.75 9.61
CA PRO A 1092 -1.44 -10.75 9.56
C PRO A 1092 -0.80 -10.34 10.89
N PHE A 1093 -1.58 -9.85 11.85
CA PHE A 1093 -1.23 -9.62 13.26
C PHE A 1093 -2.46 -9.89 14.15
N GLU A 1094 -2.80 -11.16 14.40
CA GLU A 1094 -4.01 -11.54 15.16
C GLU A 1094 -3.70 -11.62 16.65
N LYS A 1095 -4.17 -10.70 17.50
CA LYS A 1095 -3.92 -10.78 18.96
C LYS A 1095 -4.56 -12.04 19.54
N ILE A 1096 -3.77 -12.86 20.24
CA ILE A 1096 -4.21 -14.09 20.92
C ILE A 1096 -3.82 -14.08 22.40
N ASP A 1097 -4.51 -14.89 23.21
CA ASP A 1097 -4.12 -15.17 24.59
C ASP A 1097 -3.00 -16.22 24.70
N LYS A 1098 -2.52 -16.45 25.92
CA LYS A 1098 -1.43 -17.41 26.18
C LYS A 1098 -1.85 -18.86 25.92
N ASP A 1099 -3.01 -19.29 26.40
CA ASP A 1099 -3.49 -20.67 26.25
C ASP A 1099 -3.65 -21.05 24.76
N THR A 1100 -4.07 -20.10 23.93
CA THR A 1100 -4.14 -20.23 22.48
C THR A 1100 -2.76 -20.34 21.83
N PHE A 1101 -1.80 -19.50 22.25
CA PHE A 1101 -0.42 -19.57 21.76
C PHE A 1101 0.24 -20.92 22.12
N ASP A 1102 0.19 -21.32 23.40
CA ASP A 1102 0.80 -22.55 23.90
C ASP A 1102 0.20 -23.79 23.20
N ARG A 1103 -1.10 -23.79 22.90
CA ARG A 1103 -1.76 -24.83 22.08
C ARG A 1103 -1.21 -24.86 20.65
N LEU A 1104 -1.19 -23.72 19.96
CA LEU A 1104 -0.76 -23.65 18.55
C LEU A 1104 0.71 -24.05 18.38
N GLU A 1105 1.57 -23.70 19.33
CA GLU A 1105 3.00 -24.04 19.34
C GLU A 1105 3.22 -25.56 19.55
N ALA A 1106 2.42 -26.19 20.41
CA ALA A 1106 2.39 -27.65 20.58
C ALA A 1106 1.88 -28.38 19.31
N GLU A 1107 0.90 -27.82 18.61
CA GLU A 1107 0.40 -28.37 17.35
C GLU A 1107 1.43 -28.30 16.21
N VAL A 1108 2.19 -27.20 16.09
CA VAL A 1108 3.28 -27.07 15.11
C VAL A 1108 4.33 -28.16 15.34
N LYS A 1109 4.76 -28.36 16.59
CA LYS A 1109 5.67 -29.45 16.99
C LYS A 1109 5.12 -30.85 16.68
N THR A 1110 3.80 -31.02 16.70
CA THR A 1110 3.13 -32.29 16.36
C THR A 1110 3.06 -32.53 14.84
N ARG A 1111 3.02 -31.47 14.02
CA ARG A 1111 2.98 -31.55 12.55
C ARG A 1111 4.37 -31.58 11.90
N GLN A 1112 5.41 -31.11 12.59
CA GLN A 1112 6.77 -30.94 12.07
C GLN A 1112 7.36 -32.26 11.54
N ARG A 1113 7.80 -32.25 10.27
CA ARG A 1113 8.47 -33.38 9.61
C ARG A 1113 9.99 -33.24 9.59
N THR A 1114 10.49 -32.01 9.71
CA THR A 1114 11.92 -31.65 9.66
C THR A 1114 12.18 -30.37 10.45
N ASP A 1115 13.32 -30.29 11.12
CA ASP A 1115 13.87 -29.10 11.77
C ASP A 1115 14.92 -28.37 10.91
N ASP A 1116 15.35 -28.98 9.80
CA ASP A 1116 16.01 -28.34 8.67
C ASP A 1116 14.97 -27.80 7.67
N PHE A 1117 14.92 -26.47 7.52
CA PHE A 1117 14.09 -25.76 6.54
C PHE A 1117 14.75 -25.67 5.16
N TYR A 1118 16.08 -25.59 5.10
CA TYR A 1118 16.81 -25.38 3.85
C TYR A 1118 16.86 -26.67 3.01
N GLY A 1119 17.10 -27.82 3.66
CA GLY A 1119 16.95 -29.12 3.02
C GLY A 1119 15.49 -29.47 2.67
N ALA A 1120 14.50 -28.77 3.25
CA ALA A 1120 13.11 -28.83 2.77
C ALA A 1120 12.92 -28.02 1.49
N LEU A 1121 13.31 -26.73 1.49
CA LEU A 1121 13.26 -25.86 0.32
C LEU A 1121 13.99 -26.44 -0.89
N SER A 1122 15.19 -27.02 -0.68
CA SER A 1122 16.00 -27.63 -1.74
C SER A 1122 15.29 -28.77 -2.48
N ARG A 1123 14.35 -29.49 -1.83
CA ARG A 1123 13.54 -30.55 -2.48
C ARG A 1123 12.52 -30.00 -3.48
N TYR A 1124 12.12 -28.74 -3.32
CA TYR A 1124 11.03 -28.11 -4.08
C TYR A 1124 11.52 -27.11 -5.15
N ASP A 1125 12.70 -26.51 -4.96
CA ASP A 1125 13.29 -25.56 -5.92
C ASP A 1125 13.98 -26.29 -7.11
N SER A 1126 14.36 -27.57 -6.94
CA SER A 1126 14.98 -28.40 -7.97
C SER A 1126 14.01 -28.73 -9.12
N GLY A 1127 14.25 -28.17 -10.31
CA GLY A 1127 13.41 -28.36 -11.50
C GLY A 1127 12.32 -27.30 -11.71
N PHE A 1128 12.13 -26.38 -10.75
CA PHE A 1128 11.20 -25.26 -10.91
C PHE A 1128 11.80 -24.23 -11.88
N ASN A 1129 11.27 -24.12 -13.10
CA ASN A 1129 11.80 -23.17 -14.10
C ASN A 1129 11.53 -21.72 -13.68
N LEU A 1130 12.58 -20.91 -13.60
CA LEU A 1130 12.55 -19.57 -13.01
C LEU A 1130 12.06 -18.52 -14.01
N ALA A 1131 10.78 -18.59 -14.38
CA ALA A 1131 10.16 -17.69 -15.38
C ALA A 1131 9.91 -16.27 -14.85
N GLU A 1132 9.71 -16.10 -13.54
CA GLU A 1132 9.45 -14.82 -12.87
C GLU A 1132 10.17 -14.79 -11.51
N GLY A 1133 10.56 -13.59 -11.07
CA GLY A 1133 11.26 -13.39 -9.79
C GLY A 1133 10.43 -13.73 -8.55
N PRO A 1134 10.97 -13.53 -7.33
CA PRO A 1134 10.21 -13.76 -6.11
C PRO A 1134 8.95 -12.90 -6.12
N ALA A 1135 7.80 -13.55 -5.95
CA ALA A 1135 6.53 -12.86 -5.87
C ALA A 1135 6.52 -11.97 -4.62
N GLY A 1136 6.74 -10.67 -4.82
CA GLY A 1136 5.95 -9.68 -4.12
C GLY A 1136 4.47 -9.95 -4.42
N CYS A 1137 3.55 -9.45 -3.59
CA CYS A 1137 2.15 -9.62 -3.92
C CYS A 1137 1.83 -8.78 -5.16
N ASP A 1138 1.80 -9.45 -6.31
CA ASP A 1138 1.26 -8.92 -7.55
C ASP A 1138 -0.23 -8.70 -7.31
N SER A 1139 -0.52 -7.50 -6.84
CA SER A 1139 -1.38 -6.58 -7.58
C SER A 1139 -1.63 -7.06 -9.00
N ASP A 1140 -0.57 -7.16 -9.78
CA ASP A 1140 -0.50 -7.44 -11.21
C ASP A 1140 -1.03 -8.86 -11.59
N LYS A 1141 -1.59 -9.60 -10.62
CA LYS A 1141 -2.35 -10.85 -10.77
C LYS A 1141 -3.74 -10.84 -10.09
N CYS A 1142 -4.30 -9.66 -9.79
CA CYS A 1142 -5.61 -9.45 -9.13
C CYS A 1142 -6.59 -8.40 -9.73
N MET A 1143 -6.36 -7.81 -10.92
CA MET A 1143 -7.44 -7.31 -11.81
C MET A 1143 -7.37 -7.81 -13.26
N MET A 1144 -7.82 -9.01 -13.52
CA MET A 1144 -7.91 -9.78 -14.77
C MET A 1144 -8.67 -9.14 -16.01
N PRO A 1145 -8.29 -9.16 -17.34
CA PRO A 1145 -7.24 -8.53 -18.21
C PRO A 1145 -7.68 -7.67 -19.53
N GLU A 1146 -6.90 -6.68 -20.07
CA GLU A 1146 -7.12 -5.76 -21.26
C GLU A 1146 -7.08 -6.57 -22.56
N LYS A 1147 -8.23 -6.80 -23.19
CA LYS A 1147 -8.20 -7.47 -24.48
C LYS A 1147 -7.94 -6.48 -25.60
N LYS A 1148 -6.65 -6.33 -25.94
CA LYS A 1148 -6.10 -5.76 -27.19
C LYS A 1148 -7.13 -5.12 -28.13
N GLY A 1149 -7.02 -3.80 -28.29
CA GLY A 1149 -7.01 -3.23 -29.63
C GLY A 1149 -5.81 -3.76 -30.40
#